data_AF-A0A3M1IXG4-F1
#
_entry.id   AF-A0A3M1IXG4-F1
#
_cell.length_a   1.000
_cell.length_b   1.000
_cell.length_c   1.000
_cell.angle_alpha   90.00
_cell.angle_beta   90.00
_cell.angle_gamma   90.00
#
_symmetry.space_group_name_H-M   'P 1'
#
loop_
_entity.id
_entity.type
_entity.pdbx_description
1 polymer ?
#
loop_
_entity_poly.entity_id
_entity_poly.type
_entity_poly.pdbx_seq_one_letter_code
_entity_poly.pdbx_strand_id
1 'polypeptide(L)'
;MKKIIFVVVALAMLAVGLFLLQPPAQAAEVHPLQGEPVAVYQGGDSEGCLACHEGIENIRSEDSVMMKSIKAKGECTTCHGGDPAETEDAEKAHTGAPDALPFDEFYPDPGSLWVAGNTCGQTGCHENYAHTLERALMNTEAGKIQGNLWSWGVAEDRKVRYGNYDVEGSETMFGTDVYKAYMEKLKAAYPDQFPASLEMLPNPSVEEIQADPKLAGYTYQRQQCQRCHVATKGRAKRGDWRGMGCSACHIPYSNEGLYEGGDPTIPKDEAGHLLVHEIQGTRESRNGIPTETCNSCHNRGKRIGVSYQGLMEFPYGTPYDDGGGKQPKLHTKQYLFIKSDLHHEKQSRPENPEGGMLCQDCHTSLEMHGDGNIYGTTLGQVEIECSDCHGTPTAFPWDLPIGYGEEFAALGELPTEGRGLGTTDDLLTPNGTVYDPEDGYLLSARGNPLGNVVKAKDGKVILHSATGRDYFVPMLKTIAADKSWSSPDGEVAMEKVKAHMDKLECYACHADWAPQCYGCHVQVNFSVDENGEARMDTDWVASANAKFSNGTHDSVKSPGKVSESRSYLRWEEPILGINGEGRVTPLMPGCQVIFTVIGPDGATITHNEIGRTPPGTEGGGPDGQRGMDMAPVQPHTSGRQARKCESCHNNPKALGYGIQGGRYLNGYTEDRYVDLYDKDGGVIPANAQVQIPGIPDLPMDLSRIVDPETGEQLQTVGSHWPDSRPLDEDQRIRMERTGVCMGCHQNMADETFWNDKVIAKFGRVMADSEHIDVMNKVIQAAVESPAEAPSAEAPAAAETAAPAAATVGFMDMLPWIFAGLFLGLIVGGGVVLLMRKK
;
A
#
# COMPACT_ATOMS: atom_id res chain seq x y z
N MET A 1 -21.09 -34.10 48.12
CA MET A 1 -21.13 -32.95 47.19
C MET A 1 -20.55 -31.65 47.77
N LYS A 2 -20.95 -31.17 48.97
CA LYS A 2 -20.42 -29.91 49.54
C LYS A 2 -18.89 -29.84 49.76
N LYS A 3 -18.22 -30.96 50.08
CA LYS A 3 -16.75 -30.98 50.26
C LYS A 3 -15.96 -30.98 48.95
N ILE A 4 -16.55 -31.46 47.85
CA ILE A 4 -15.89 -31.50 46.53
C ILE A 4 -15.99 -30.12 45.87
N ILE A 5 -17.12 -29.43 46.02
CA ILE A 5 -17.31 -28.06 45.53
C ILE A 5 -16.36 -27.09 46.23
N PHE A 6 -16.11 -27.26 47.54
CA PHE A 6 -15.18 -26.40 48.28
C PHE A 6 -13.72 -26.57 47.83
N VAL A 7 -13.31 -27.79 47.47
CA VAL A 7 -11.95 -28.06 46.97
C VAL A 7 -11.77 -27.56 45.54
N VAL A 8 -12.79 -27.68 44.69
CA VAL A 8 -12.75 -27.16 43.31
C VAL A 8 -12.77 -25.63 43.29
N VAL A 9 -13.55 -24.97 44.15
CA VAL A 9 -13.55 -23.50 44.27
C VAL A 9 -12.25 -22.99 44.90
N ALA A 10 -11.68 -23.69 45.88
CA ALA A 10 -10.38 -23.33 46.45
C ALA A 10 -9.22 -23.51 45.45
N LEU A 11 -9.26 -24.56 44.61
CA LEU A 11 -8.27 -24.76 43.54
C LEU A 11 -8.43 -23.75 42.40
N ALA A 12 -9.66 -23.37 42.05
CA ALA A 12 -9.93 -22.31 41.08
C ALA A 12 -9.47 -20.93 41.59
N MET A 13 -9.67 -20.63 42.87
CA MET A 13 -9.16 -19.38 43.48
C MET A 13 -7.63 -19.39 43.64
N LEU A 14 -6.99 -20.55 43.84
CA LEU A 14 -5.54 -20.66 43.81
C LEU A 14 -4.98 -20.48 42.39
N ALA A 15 -5.67 -20.98 41.36
CA ALA A 15 -5.26 -20.80 39.96
C ALA A 15 -5.41 -19.33 39.49
N VAL A 16 -6.45 -18.63 39.96
CA VAL A 16 -6.62 -17.18 39.71
C VAL A 16 -5.61 -16.36 40.52
N GLY A 17 -5.27 -16.79 41.75
CA GLY A 17 -4.23 -16.17 42.57
C GLY A 17 -2.81 -16.33 42.01
N LEU A 18 -2.52 -17.43 41.30
CA LEU A 18 -1.25 -17.60 40.58
C LEU A 18 -1.16 -16.77 39.30
N PHE A 19 -2.29 -16.48 38.64
CA PHE A 19 -2.32 -15.61 37.46
C PHE A 19 -2.20 -14.11 37.81
N LEU A 20 -2.55 -13.72 39.04
CA LEU A 20 -2.42 -12.34 39.55
C LEU A 20 -1.06 -12.03 40.21
N LEU A 21 -0.15 -13.00 40.27
CA LEU A 21 1.20 -12.85 40.82
C LEU A 21 2.31 -12.95 39.75
N GLN A 22 1.96 -13.05 38.47
CA GLN A 22 2.94 -12.75 37.44
C GLN A 22 3.15 -11.23 37.45
N PRO A 23 4.40 -10.73 37.62
CA PRO A 23 4.67 -9.34 37.32
C PRO A 23 4.18 -9.09 35.89
N PRO A 24 3.68 -7.89 35.57
CA PRO A 24 3.38 -7.55 34.17
C PRO A 24 4.56 -8.02 33.35
N ALA A 25 4.31 -8.81 32.31
CA ALA A 25 5.31 -9.18 31.33
C ALA A 25 6.10 -7.91 31.09
N GLN A 26 7.39 -7.93 31.47
CA GLN A 26 8.27 -6.82 31.22
C GLN A 26 8.09 -6.52 29.74
N ALA A 27 7.40 -5.40 29.45
CA ALA A 27 7.59 -4.74 28.19
C ALA A 27 9.10 -4.76 28.02
N ALA A 28 9.58 -5.40 26.96
CA ALA A 28 10.99 -5.40 26.64
C ALA A 28 11.44 -3.97 26.90
N GLU A 29 12.32 -3.76 27.89
CA GLU A 29 12.84 -2.45 28.16
C GLU A 29 13.40 -1.99 26.82
N VAL A 30 12.71 -1.04 26.20
CA VAL A 30 13.28 -0.25 25.13
C VAL A 30 14.38 0.48 25.87
N HIS A 31 15.59 -0.10 25.87
CA HIS A 31 16.75 0.52 26.46
C HIS A 31 16.80 1.93 25.87
N PRO A 32 16.60 3.00 26.66
CA PRO A 32 17.10 4.29 26.26
C PRO A 32 18.61 4.05 26.24
N LEU A 33 19.20 4.06 25.05
CA LEU A 33 20.66 4.13 24.93
C LEU A 33 21.06 5.54 25.41
N GLN A 34 21.01 5.74 26.73
CA GLN A 34 21.76 6.78 27.40
C GLN A 34 23.23 6.35 27.34
N GLY A 35 23.90 6.71 26.24
CA GLY A 35 25.36 6.77 26.24
C GLY A 35 25.79 7.84 27.24
N GLU A 36 26.74 7.53 28.12
CA GLU A 36 27.32 8.50 29.04
C GLU A 36 27.98 9.65 28.27
N PRO A 37 27.82 10.92 28.70
CA PRO A 37 28.49 12.03 28.06
C PRO A 37 29.97 12.01 28.45
N VAL A 38 30.86 12.18 27.47
CA VAL A 38 31.68 13.39 27.26
C VAL A 38 32.78 13.03 26.23
N ALA A 39 32.81 13.74 25.11
CA ALA A 39 34.03 13.95 24.31
C ALA A 39 34.07 15.40 23.81
N VAL A 40 35.25 16.02 23.95
CA VAL A 40 35.56 17.42 23.62
C VAL A 40 35.50 17.64 22.10
N TYR A 41 34.91 18.78 21.70
CA TYR A 41 34.54 19.15 20.33
C TYR A 41 35.68 19.78 19.51
N GLN A 42 35.43 19.91 18.21
CA GLN A 42 36.27 20.45 17.15
C GLN A 42 37.40 21.40 17.59
N GLY A 43 38.65 20.99 17.34
CA GLY A 43 39.82 21.86 17.54
C GLY A 43 40.38 21.89 18.95
N GLY A 44 39.84 21.10 19.89
CA GLY A 44 40.52 20.70 21.12
C GLY A 44 40.35 21.63 22.33
N ASP A 45 39.64 22.76 22.22
CA ASP A 45 39.50 23.73 23.32
C ASP A 45 38.07 24.30 23.54
N SER A 46 37.04 24.01 22.72
CA SER A 46 35.65 24.48 22.94
C SER A 46 34.61 23.34 22.89
N GLU A 47 33.47 23.53 23.58
CA GLU A 47 32.32 22.62 23.53
C GLU A 47 31.50 22.76 22.23
N GLY A 48 31.81 23.78 21.41
CA GLY A 48 31.16 24.02 20.11
C GLY A 48 29.64 24.08 20.21
N CYS A 49 28.97 23.42 19.27
CA CYS A 49 27.51 23.33 19.22
C CYS A 49 26.89 22.69 20.49
N LEU A 50 27.62 21.83 21.21
CA LEU A 50 27.11 21.22 22.44
C LEU A 50 26.99 22.16 23.63
N ALA A 51 27.61 23.35 23.58
CA ALA A 51 27.42 24.34 24.64
C ALA A 51 25.92 24.68 24.84
N CYS A 52 25.13 24.59 23.76
CA CYS A 52 23.67 24.67 23.80
C CYS A 52 23.01 23.30 23.70
N HIS A 53 23.46 22.44 22.77
CA HIS A 53 22.84 21.16 22.43
C HIS A 53 23.34 19.97 23.29
N GLU A 54 23.67 20.21 24.57
CA GLU A 54 24.19 19.17 25.46
C GLU A 54 23.25 17.96 25.51
N GLY A 55 23.74 16.78 25.14
CA GLY A 55 22.92 15.55 25.16
C GLY A 55 22.15 15.26 23.87
N ILE A 56 22.32 16.05 22.81
CA ILE A 56 21.90 15.64 21.47
C ILE A 56 22.58 14.31 21.09
N GLU A 57 21.82 13.40 20.48
CA GLU A 57 22.37 12.11 20.09
C GLU A 57 23.42 12.27 18.99
N ASN A 58 24.49 11.46 19.07
CA ASN A 58 25.34 11.25 17.92
C ASN A 58 24.51 10.65 16.79
N ILE A 59 24.63 11.20 15.58
CA ILE A 59 23.83 10.78 14.42
C ILE A 59 24.02 9.29 14.05
N ARG A 60 25.16 8.71 14.46
CA ARG A 60 25.52 7.29 14.39
C ARG A 60 26.38 6.90 15.58
N SER A 61 26.53 5.60 15.83
CA SER A 61 27.43 5.10 16.87
C SER A 61 28.87 5.63 16.68
N GLU A 62 29.55 5.99 17.77
CA GLU A 62 30.87 6.63 17.72
C GLU A 62 31.96 5.77 17.07
N ASP A 63 31.81 4.46 17.17
CA ASP A 63 32.71 3.48 16.59
C ASP A 63 32.47 3.23 15.09
N SER A 64 31.33 3.70 14.56
CA SER A 64 31.00 3.54 13.14
C SER A 64 31.97 4.28 12.23
N VAL A 65 32.20 3.71 11.04
CA VAL A 65 33.01 4.36 9.98
C VAL A 65 32.39 5.71 9.60
N MET A 66 31.06 5.78 9.49
CA MET A 66 30.34 7.01 9.16
C MET A 66 30.60 8.10 10.20
N MET A 67 30.46 7.81 11.50
CA MET A 67 30.69 8.83 12.53
C MET A 67 32.14 9.29 12.57
N LYS A 68 33.11 8.38 12.38
CA LYS A 68 34.54 8.76 12.29
C LYS A 68 34.81 9.69 11.10
N SER A 69 34.21 9.42 9.94
CA SER A 69 34.32 10.27 8.76
C SER A 69 33.67 11.64 8.98
N ILE A 70 32.51 11.70 9.65
CA ILE A 70 31.84 12.95 10.04
C ILE A 70 32.75 13.75 10.99
N LYS A 71 33.29 13.12 12.04
CA LYS A 71 34.22 13.78 12.97
C LYS A 71 35.44 14.35 12.26
N ALA A 72 36.00 13.63 11.29
CA ALA A 72 37.15 14.08 10.50
C ALA A 72 36.85 15.29 9.58
N LYS A 73 35.58 15.53 9.24
CA LYS A 73 35.14 16.60 8.33
C LYS A 73 34.56 17.83 9.04
N GLY A 74 34.54 17.84 10.37
CA GLY A 74 33.92 18.92 11.15
C GLY A 74 32.50 18.59 11.66
N GLU A 75 32.28 17.37 12.15
CA GLU A 75 31.14 16.98 13.01
C GLU A 75 29.77 17.57 12.59
N CYS A 76 29.15 18.36 13.47
CA CYS A 76 27.84 18.98 13.28
C CYS A 76 27.84 19.90 12.05
N THR A 77 28.89 20.73 11.94
CA THR A 77 29.01 21.73 10.88
C THR A 77 29.16 21.12 9.49
N THR A 78 29.72 19.90 9.36
CA THR A 78 29.83 19.20 8.07
C THR A 78 28.49 19.07 7.35
N CYS A 79 27.41 18.89 8.11
CA CYS A 79 26.06 18.76 7.58
C CYS A 79 25.28 20.07 7.72
N HIS A 80 25.35 20.70 8.88
CA HIS A 80 24.47 21.82 9.23
C HIS A 80 25.07 23.20 8.93
N GLY A 81 26.37 23.36 8.74
CA GLY A 81 27.01 24.68 8.74
C GLY A 81 26.99 25.32 10.13
N GLY A 82 26.79 26.63 10.19
CA GLY A 82 26.82 27.43 11.42
C GLY A 82 28.22 27.85 11.85
N ASP A 83 28.28 28.64 12.93
CA ASP A 83 29.53 29.08 13.56
C ASP A 83 29.78 28.27 14.85
N PRO A 84 30.72 27.29 14.83
CA PRO A 84 31.02 26.48 16.01
C PRO A 84 31.78 27.25 17.10
N ALA A 85 32.24 28.49 16.83
CA ALA A 85 32.89 29.34 17.83
C ALA A 85 31.89 30.14 18.68
N GLU A 86 30.64 30.27 18.24
CA GLU A 86 29.57 30.94 18.98
C GLU A 86 28.82 29.92 19.85
N THR A 87 28.85 30.13 21.17
CA THR A 87 28.34 29.17 22.17
C THR A 87 27.23 29.73 23.05
N GLU A 88 26.85 31.00 22.87
CA GLU A 88 25.87 31.68 23.74
C GLU A 88 24.64 32.19 22.97
N ASP A 89 24.82 32.65 21.73
CA ASP A 89 23.77 33.26 20.92
C ASP A 89 23.31 32.35 19.79
N ALA A 90 22.11 31.79 19.92
CA ALA A 90 21.54 30.86 18.95
C ALA A 90 21.34 31.47 17.55
N GLU A 91 21.04 32.76 17.43
CA GLU A 91 20.87 33.38 16.11
C GLU A 91 22.22 33.52 15.41
N LYS A 92 23.28 33.85 16.15
CA LYS A 92 24.63 33.92 15.58
C LYS A 92 25.21 32.53 15.30
N ALA A 93 25.03 31.56 16.18
CA ALA A 93 25.53 30.19 16.01
C ALA A 93 24.94 29.51 14.76
N HIS A 94 23.68 29.78 14.44
CA HIS A 94 22.99 29.25 13.25
C HIS A 94 23.14 30.15 12.00
N THR A 95 24.28 30.82 11.85
CA THR A 95 24.60 31.60 10.63
C THR A 95 25.92 31.18 10.01
N GLY A 96 25.99 31.31 8.68
CA GLY A 96 27.19 30.96 7.93
C GLY A 96 27.48 29.46 7.89
N ALA A 97 28.68 29.12 7.45
CA ALA A 97 29.28 27.80 7.59
C ALA A 97 30.82 27.94 7.56
N PRO A 98 31.59 26.96 8.06
CA PRO A 98 33.04 26.99 7.94
C PRO A 98 33.54 27.04 6.49
N ASP A 99 34.57 27.86 6.20
CA ASP A 99 35.14 28.08 4.86
C ASP A 99 35.57 26.82 4.09
N ALA A 100 35.78 25.71 4.80
CA ALA A 100 36.21 24.43 4.22
C ALA A 100 35.06 23.63 3.58
N LEU A 101 33.80 24.04 3.80
CA LEU A 101 32.62 23.34 3.31
C LEU A 101 32.18 23.88 1.92
N PRO A 102 31.45 23.08 1.12
CA PRO A 102 30.99 23.50 -0.21
C PRO A 102 29.79 24.45 -0.17
N PHE A 103 29.43 24.97 1.00
CA PHE A 103 28.29 25.86 1.24
C PHE A 103 28.63 26.85 2.36
N ASP A 104 27.88 27.94 2.44
CA ASP A 104 28.15 29.12 3.29
C ASP A 104 26.96 29.54 4.17
N GLU A 105 25.97 28.67 4.36
CA GLU A 105 24.76 28.93 5.15
C GLU A 105 24.45 27.77 6.11
N PHE A 106 23.68 28.05 7.16
CA PHE A 106 23.15 27.03 8.06
C PHE A 106 21.97 26.27 7.43
N TYR A 107 21.98 24.94 7.54
CA TYR A 107 20.95 24.04 7.02
C TYR A 107 20.15 23.39 8.17
N PRO A 108 18.87 23.78 8.38
CA PRO A 108 18.02 23.18 9.42
C PRO A 108 17.70 21.71 9.16
N ASP A 109 17.53 21.33 7.88
CA ASP A 109 17.35 19.94 7.45
C ASP A 109 18.39 19.64 6.37
N PRO A 110 19.58 19.15 6.76
CA PRO A 110 20.66 18.87 5.81
C PRO A 110 20.35 17.71 4.88
N GLY A 111 19.36 16.86 5.19
CA GLY A 111 18.92 15.80 4.30
C GLY A 111 17.91 16.26 3.25
N SER A 112 17.44 17.52 3.30
CA SER A 112 16.57 18.07 2.27
C SER A 112 17.18 17.91 0.89
N LEU A 113 16.40 17.42 -0.08
CA LEU A 113 16.87 17.14 -1.43
C LEU A 113 17.54 18.37 -2.09
N TRP A 114 17.08 19.57 -1.73
CA TRP A 114 17.55 20.82 -2.30
C TRP A 114 18.97 21.21 -1.89
N VAL A 115 19.47 20.68 -0.77
CA VAL A 115 20.83 20.91 -0.26
C VAL A 115 21.62 19.62 -0.05
N ALA A 116 20.98 18.46 -0.20
CA ALA A 116 21.57 17.13 0.04
C ALA A 116 22.84 16.88 -0.77
N GLY A 117 22.98 17.49 -1.96
CA GLY A 117 24.21 17.43 -2.75
C GLY A 117 25.42 18.08 -2.06
N ASN A 118 25.18 19.10 -1.23
CA ASN A 118 26.20 19.81 -0.46
C ASN A 118 26.49 19.15 0.90
N THR A 119 25.68 18.18 1.33
CA THR A 119 25.76 17.54 2.66
C THR A 119 26.01 16.03 2.51
N CYS A 120 24.96 15.22 2.36
CA CYS A 120 25.01 13.78 2.17
C CYS A 120 25.80 13.38 0.92
N GLY A 121 25.69 14.19 -0.15
CA GLY A 121 26.29 13.98 -1.46
C GLY A 121 27.74 14.47 -1.60
N GLN A 122 28.36 14.96 -0.52
CA GLN A 122 29.76 15.36 -0.52
C GLN A 122 30.70 14.20 -0.92
N THR A 123 31.88 14.55 -1.45
CA THR A 123 32.91 13.58 -1.81
C THR A 123 33.28 12.69 -0.62
N GLY A 124 33.26 11.37 -0.86
CA GLY A 124 33.51 10.34 0.14
C GLY A 124 32.33 9.98 1.04
N CYS A 125 31.12 10.48 0.74
CA CYS A 125 29.88 10.11 1.41
C CYS A 125 28.95 9.35 0.43
N HIS A 126 27.84 9.95 -0.01
CA HIS A 126 26.84 9.35 -0.91
C HIS A 126 26.74 10.11 -2.23
N GLU A 127 27.83 10.12 -3.00
CA GLU A 127 27.91 10.83 -4.28
C GLU A 127 26.81 10.39 -5.25
N ASN A 128 26.23 11.35 -5.99
CA ASN A 128 25.16 11.17 -6.98
C ASN A 128 23.80 10.68 -6.46
N TYR A 129 23.64 10.29 -5.20
CA TYR A 129 22.34 9.86 -4.65
C TYR A 129 21.29 10.97 -4.63
N ALA A 130 21.69 12.23 -4.37
CA ALA A 130 20.78 13.37 -4.48
C ALA A 130 20.29 13.57 -5.93
N HIS A 131 21.18 13.38 -6.91
CA HIS A 131 20.88 13.49 -8.33
C HIS A 131 19.90 12.40 -8.80
N THR A 132 20.07 11.16 -8.34
CA THR A 132 19.14 10.08 -8.67
C THR A 132 17.79 10.23 -7.99
N LEU A 133 17.77 10.67 -6.72
CA LEU A 133 16.52 10.84 -5.97
C LEU A 133 15.67 11.96 -6.56
N GLU A 134 16.31 12.99 -7.14
CA GLU A 134 15.65 14.02 -7.94
C GLU A 134 14.95 13.46 -9.19
N ARG A 135 15.30 12.28 -9.68
CA ARG A 135 14.67 11.66 -10.87
C ARG A 135 13.76 10.48 -10.53
N ALA A 136 13.94 9.89 -9.35
CA ALA A 136 13.14 8.78 -8.85
C ALA A 136 11.65 9.12 -8.67
N LEU A 137 10.77 8.11 -8.76
CA LEU A 137 9.33 8.29 -8.51
C LEU A 137 9.01 8.79 -7.11
N MET A 138 9.87 8.52 -6.12
CA MET A 138 9.72 9.02 -4.75
C MET A 138 9.72 10.55 -4.68
N ASN A 139 10.26 11.24 -5.70
CA ASN A 139 10.20 12.69 -5.76
C ASN A 139 9.45 13.25 -6.97
N THR A 140 9.55 12.62 -8.15
CA THR A 140 8.85 13.13 -9.34
C THR A 140 7.35 12.85 -9.30
N GLU A 141 6.96 11.73 -8.67
CA GLU A 141 5.60 11.19 -8.64
C GLU A 141 4.91 11.11 -10.03
N ALA A 142 5.71 11.02 -11.10
CA ALA A 142 5.27 11.24 -12.47
C ALA A 142 4.17 10.28 -12.92
N GLY A 143 4.24 9.00 -12.53
CA GLY A 143 3.19 8.03 -12.79
C GLY A 143 1.87 8.33 -12.08
N LYS A 144 1.93 8.83 -10.84
CA LYS A 144 0.72 9.24 -10.10
C LYS A 144 0.05 10.42 -10.81
N ILE A 145 0.83 11.36 -11.33
CA ILE A 145 0.33 12.49 -12.12
C ILE A 145 -0.37 11.99 -13.37
N GLN A 146 0.32 11.18 -14.18
CA GLN A 146 -0.23 10.68 -15.44
C GLN A 146 -1.53 9.89 -15.21
N GLY A 147 -1.57 9.01 -14.21
CA GLY A 147 -2.76 8.23 -13.90
C GLY A 147 -3.94 9.10 -13.46
N ASN A 148 -3.71 10.14 -12.67
CA ASN A 148 -4.77 11.09 -12.32
C ASN A 148 -5.26 11.87 -13.54
N LEU A 149 -4.36 12.44 -14.35
CA LEU A 149 -4.76 13.20 -15.54
C LEU A 149 -5.50 12.32 -16.57
N TRP A 150 -5.15 11.04 -16.65
CA TRP A 150 -5.89 10.04 -17.41
C TRP A 150 -7.32 9.88 -16.88
N SER A 151 -7.50 9.71 -15.58
CA SER A 151 -8.82 9.54 -14.98
C SER A 151 -9.73 10.76 -15.04
N TRP A 152 -9.14 11.96 -15.08
CA TRP A 152 -9.88 13.21 -15.29
C TRP A 152 -10.18 13.50 -16.77
N GLY A 153 -9.68 12.68 -17.71
CA GLY A 153 -9.87 12.92 -19.15
C GLY A 153 -9.13 14.16 -19.66
N VAL A 154 -7.99 14.47 -19.03
CA VAL A 154 -7.08 15.55 -19.39
C VAL A 154 -5.91 15.02 -20.22
N ALA A 155 -5.45 13.80 -19.95
CA ALA A 155 -4.35 13.20 -20.70
C ALA A 155 -4.79 12.86 -22.14
N GLU A 156 -3.97 13.25 -23.11
CA GLU A 156 -4.20 12.99 -24.55
C GLU A 156 -3.61 11.65 -25.02
N ASP A 157 -2.66 11.11 -24.26
CA ASP A 157 -1.95 9.87 -24.51
C ASP A 157 -1.40 9.28 -23.20
N ARG A 158 -0.74 8.12 -23.28
CA ARG A 158 -0.11 7.46 -22.13
C ARG A 158 1.27 8.03 -21.79
N LYS A 159 1.69 9.15 -22.41
CA LYS A 159 3.02 9.71 -22.17
C LYS A 159 3.09 10.33 -20.80
N VAL A 160 4.17 10.03 -20.12
CA VAL A 160 4.52 10.69 -18.86
C VAL A 160 5.27 11.97 -19.18
N ARG A 161 4.61 13.10 -18.95
CA ARG A 161 5.10 14.44 -19.32
C ARG A 161 5.46 15.30 -18.12
N TYR A 162 4.79 15.06 -17.00
CA TYR A 162 4.79 15.97 -15.87
C TYR A 162 5.40 15.36 -14.62
N GLY A 163 6.15 16.16 -13.88
CA GLY A 163 6.68 15.89 -12.55
C GLY A 163 6.36 17.03 -11.58
N ASN A 164 6.94 16.98 -10.39
CA ASN A 164 6.80 18.05 -9.39
C ASN A 164 7.65 19.30 -9.69
N TYR A 165 8.55 19.22 -10.67
CA TYR A 165 9.43 20.30 -11.15
C TYR A 165 9.98 19.88 -12.51
N ASP A 166 10.59 20.83 -13.22
CA ASP A 166 11.31 20.54 -14.46
C ASP A 166 12.55 19.70 -14.13
N VAL A 167 12.73 18.55 -14.80
CA VAL A 167 13.91 17.72 -14.64
C VAL A 167 14.28 17.04 -15.96
N GLU A 168 15.57 16.99 -16.26
CA GLU A 168 16.11 16.36 -17.46
C GLU A 168 17.14 15.30 -17.08
N GLY A 169 17.41 14.40 -18.02
CA GLY A 169 18.42 13.36 -17.87
C GLY A 169 17.78 12.05 -17.41
N SER A 170 18.08 11.01 -18.15
CA SER A 170 17.58 9.66 -17.92
C SER A 170 18.71 8.71 -18.30
N GLU A 171 19.86 8.84 -17.63
CA GLU A 171 21.01 7.97 -17.79
C GLU A 171 21.04 6.96 -16.66
N THR A 172 21.19 5.68 -17.00
CA THR A 172 21.31 4.60 -16.02
C THR A 172 22.71 4.62 -15.39
N MET A 173 22.90 5.41 -14.33
CA MET A 173 24.20 5.61 -13.69
C MET A 173 24.62 4.42 -12.84
N PHE A 174 23.66 3.82 -12.15
CA PHE A 174 23.85 2.76 -11.18
C PHE A 174 23.41 1.39 -11.71
N GLY A 175 23.95 0.33 -11.13
CA GLY A 175 23.63 -1.07 -11.41
C GLY A 175 24.75 -1.79 -12.15
N THR A 176 24.61 -3.11 -12.26
CA THR A 176 25.53 -3.96 -13.04
C THR A 176 25.43 -3.64 -14.53
N ASP A 177 26.42 -4.07 -15.33
CA ASP A 177 26.35 -3.91 -16.79
C ASP A 177 25.14 -4.63 -17.40
N VAL A 178 24.72 -5.76 -16.81
CA VAL A 178 23.52 -6.50 -17.19
C VAL A 178 22.27 -5.67 -16.93
N TYR A 179 22.16 -5.07 -15.73
CA TYR A 179 21.06 -4.18 -15.39
C TYR A 179 20.99 -2.98 -16.32
N LYS A 180 22.11 -2.29 -16.54
CA LYS A 180 22.18 -1.14 -17.44
C LYS A 180 21.73 -1.50 -18.85
N ALA A 181 22.21 -2.61 -19.40
CA ALA A 181 21.80 -3.08 -20.72
C ALA A 181 20.30 -3.41 -20.77
N TYR A 182 19.76 -4.01 -19.70
CA TYR A 182 18.33 -4.32 -19.60
C TYR A 182 17.47 -3.04 -19.54
N MET A 183 17.85 -2.06 -18.72
CA MET A 183 17.14 -0.79 -18.60
C MET A 183 17.14 -0.02 -19.92
N GLU A 184 18.26 0.03 -20.66
CA GLU A 184 18.28 0.67 -21.97
C GLU A 184 17.37 -0.05 -22.99
N LYS A 185 17.29 -1.38 -22.93
CA LYS A 185 16.32 -2.15 -23.75
C LYS A 185 14.88 -1.80 -23.39
N LEU A 186 14.55 -1.72 -22.10
CA LEU A 186 13.21 -1.41 -21.60
C LEU A 186 12.79 0.01 -21.96
N LYS A 187 13.68 1.00 -21.79
CA LYS A 187 13.47 2.39 -22.17
C LYS A 187 13.24 2.55 -23.67
N ALA A 188 14.01 1.83 -24.50
CA ALA A 188 13.83 1.84 -25.95
C ALA A 188 12.48 1.23 -26.37
N ALA A 189 12.00 0.22 -25.65
CA ALA A 189 10.72 -0.43 -25.92
C ALA A 189 9.51 0.43 -25.47
N TYR A 190 9.66 1.20 -24.39
CA TYR A 190 8.56 1.96 -23.76
C TYR A 190 8.93 3.42 -23.46
N PRO A 191 9.32 4.23 -24.46
CA PRO A 191 9.80 5.60 -24.24
C PRO A 191 8.76 6.52 -23.60
N ASP A 192 7.47 6.22 -23.75
CA ASP A 192 6.37 6.98 -23.15
C ASP A 192 6.28 6.79 -21.62
N GLN A 193 6.78 5.66 -21.10
CA GLN A 193 6.84 5.32 -19.67
C GLN A 193 8.22 5.62 -19.06
N PHE A 194 9.23 5.87 -19.88
CA PHE A 194 10.59 6.25 -19.46
C PHE A 194 11.04 7.54 -20.18
N PRO A 195 10.44 8.70 -19.84
CA PRO A 195 10.73 9.94 -20.53
C PRO A 195 12.18 10.40 -20.27
N ALA A 196 12.74 11.18 -21.20
CA ALA A 196 14.05 11.79 -21.03
C ALA A 196 14.03 13.07 -20.16
N SER A 197 12.84 13.65 -19.97
CA SER A 197 12.60 14.85 -19.19
C SER A 197 11.15 14.91 -18.70
N LEU A 198 10.91 15.69 -17.64
CA LEU A 198 9.59 16.06 -17.17
C LEU A 198 9.48 17.58 -17.10
N GLU A 199 8.28 18.07 -17.37
CA GLU A 199 7.87 19.44 -17.13
C GLU A 199 7.18 19.52 -15.76
N MET A 200 7.32 20.65 -15.07
CA MET A 200 6.57 20.88 -13.84
C MET A 200 5.07 20.80 -14.13
N LEU A 201 4.34 20.09 -13.27
CA LEU A 201 2.89 19.98 -13.33
C LEU A 201 2.25 21.38 -13.50
N PRO A 202 1.39 21.61 -14.49
CA PRO A 202 0.70 22.89 -14.68
C PRO A 202 -0.19 23.29 -13.49
N ASN A 203 -0.51 24.58 -13.41
CA ASN A 203 -1.50 25.15 -12.50
C ASN A 203 -2.47 26.06 -13.29
N PRO A 204 -3.52 25.48 -13.91
CA PRO A 204 -4.50 26.26 -14.66
C PRO A 204 -5.18 27.33 -13.80
N SER A 205 -5.50 28.45 -14.44
CA SER A 205 -6.30 29.52 -13.85
C SER A 205 -7.74 29.07 -13.60
N VAL A 206 -8.45 29.79 -12.73
CA VAL A 206 -9.85 29.47 -12.44
C VAL A 206 -10.73 29.72 -13.67
N GLU A 207 -10.37 30.69 -14.51
CA GLU A 207 -11.02 30.98 -15.78
C GLU A 207 -10.86 29.82 -16.79
N GLU A 208 -9.67 29.21 -16.87
CA GLU A 208 -9.46 28.03 -17.70
C GLU A 208 -10.27 26.84 -17.20
N ILE A 209 -10.34 26.63 -15.87
CA ILE A 209 -11.15 25.57 -15.25
C ILE A 209 -12.66 25.82 -15.46
N GLN A 210 -13.11 27.07 -15.48
CA GLN A 210 -14.49 27.40 -15.84
C GLN A 210 -14.81 27.03 -17.29
N ALA A 211 -13.84 27.15 -18.20
CA ALA A 211 -13.99 26.80 -19.61
C ALA A 211 -13.90 25.28 -19.85
N ASP A 212 -13.01 24.58 -19.14
CA ASP A 212 -12.88 23.12 -19.13
C ASP A 212 -12.76 22.60 -17.69
N PRO A 213 -13.87 22.13 -17.08
CA PRO A 213 -13.90 21.69 -15.68
C PRO A 213 -12.97 20.51 -15.37
N LYS A 214 -12.57 19.73 -16.38
CA LYS A 214 -11.62 18.61 -16.20
C LYS A 214 -10.26 19.09 -15.72
N LEU A 215 -9.89 20.34 -16.05
CA LEU A 215 -8.65 20.96 -15.60
C LEU A 215 -8.57 21.13 -14.07
N ALA A 216 -9.69 21.04 -13.35
CA ALA A 216 -9.69 20.95 -11.89
C ALA A 216 -8.92 19.71 -11.36
N GLY A 217 -8.67 18.71 -12.23
CA GLY A 217 -7.78 17.59 -11.95
C GLY A 217 -6.35 17.98 -11.62
N TYR A 218 -5.85 19.11 -12.17
CA TYR A 218 -4.56 19.68 -11.78
C TYR A 218 -4.60 20.19 -10.34
N THR A 219 -5.63 20.96 -9.96
CA THR A 219 -5.83 21.42 -8.57
C THR A 219 -5.92 20.24 -7.60
N TYR A 220 -6.70 19.20 -7.94
CA TYR A 220 -6.79 17.97 -7.16
C TYR A 220 -5.42 17.30 -6.96
N GLN A 221 -4.66 17.13 -8.05
CA GLN A 221 -3.34 16.52 -8.01
C GLN A 221 -2.38 17.31 -7.12
N ARG A 222 -2.28 18.62 -7.34
CA ARG A 222 -1.37 19.52 -6.62
C ARG A 222 -1.67 19.60 -5.13
N GLN A 223 -2.95 19.57 -4.73
CA GLN A 223 -3.35 19.77 -3.34
C GLN A 223 -3.45 18.48 -2.52
N GLN A 224 -3.88 17.36 -3.12
CA GLN A 224 -4.16 16.13 -2.37
C GLN A 224 -3.15 14.99 -2.58
N CYS A 225 -2.52 14.94 -3.75
CA CYS A 225 -1.67 13.82 -4.15
C CYS A 225 -0.18 14.09 -3.94
N GLN A 226 0.28 15.30 -4.29
CA GLN A 226 1.70 15.69 -4.26
C GLN A 226 2.26 16.00 -2.88
N ARG A 227 1.54 15.71 -1.80
CA ARG A 227 2.09 15.84 -0.43
C ARG A 227 3.13 14.77 -0.08
N CYS A 228 3.28 13.75 -0.94
CA CYS A 228 4.10 12.58 -0.66
C CYS A 228 5.51 12.68 -1.24
N HIS A 229 5.75 13.56 -2.21
CA HIS A 229 7.08 13.69 -2.76
C HIS A 229 8.08 14.21 -1.71
N VAL A 230 9.27 13.61 -1.70
CA VAL A 230 10.23 13.79 -0.61
C VAL A 230 10.81 15.20 -0.52
N ALA A 231 10.72 16.02 -1.58
CA ALA A 231 11.13 17.42 -1.56
C ALA A 231 10.20 18.39 -0.80
N THR A 232 9.11 17.90 -0.20
CA THR A 232 8.25 18.67 0.71
C THR A 232 8.30 18.16 2.13
N LYS A 233 8.01 19.01 3.11
CA LYS A 233 7.68 18.56 4.46
C LYS A 233 6.34 17.82 4.47
N GLY A 234 6.18 16.92 5.45
CA GLY A 234 4.91 16.24 5.69
C GLY A 234 3.78 17.21 6.08
N ARG A 235 2.53 16.73 6.06
CA ARG A 235 1.31 17.56 6.22
C ARG A 235 1.10 18.18 7.62
N ALA A 236 2.04 17.98 8.54
CA ALA A 236 1.93 18.37 9.94
C ALA A 236 0.64 17.85 10.59
N LYS A 237 0.37 16.55 10.38
CA LYS A 237 -0.74 15.81 10.98
C LYS A 237 -0.20 14.54 11.62
N ARG A 238 -0.92 14.03 12.62
CA ARG A 238 -0.60 12.77 13.27
C ARG A 238 -0.39 11.63 12.26
N GLY A 239 0.81 11.06 12.27
CA GLY A 239 1.30 10.03 11.33
C GLY A 239 1.95 10.56 10.06
N ASP A 240 1.79 11.84 9.72
CA ASP A 240 2.33 12.44 8.49
C ASP A 240 3.60 13.28 8.76
N TRP A 241 4.19 13.19 9.96
CA TRP A 241 5.42 13.89 10.30
C TRP A 241 6.64 13.22 9.66
N ARG A 242 7.48 14.02 8.99
CA ARG A 242 8.73 13.58 8.35
C ARG A 242 9.56 14.80 7.93
N GLY A 243 10.87 14.59 7.76
CA GLY A 243 11.77 15.54 7.10
C GLY A 243 11.62 15.56 5.58
N MET A 244 12.58 16.19 4.89
CA MET A 244 12.67 16.28 3.43
C MET A 244 13.84 15.45 2.88
N GLY A 245 13.77 15.07 1.60
CA GLY A 245 14.80 14.32 0.90
C GLY A 245 15.22 13.06 1.65
N CYS A 246 16.51 12.94 1.94
CA CYS A 246 17.10 11.85 2.72
C CYS A 246 16.45 11.75 4.12
N SER A 247 16.18 12.88 4.77
CA SER A 247 15.60 12.93 6.11
C SER A 247 14.16 12.42 6.16
N ALA A 248 13.46 12.36 5.02
CA ALA A 248 12.11 11.80 4.97
C ALA A 248 12.09 10.29 5.30
N CYS A 249 13.20 9.59 5.07
CA CYS A 249 13.34 8.15 5.31
C CYS A 249 14.32 7.83 6.43
N HIS A 250 15.45 8.54 6.49
CA HIS A 250 16.56 8.21 7.37
C HIS A 250 16.46 8.85 8.76
N ILE A 251 15.65 9.90 8.95
CA ILE A 251 15.45 10.54 10.27
C ILE A 251 14.08 10.14 10.82
N PRO A 252 14.01 9.46 11.97
CA PRO A 252 12.76 8.92 12.47
C PRO A 252 11.88 10.02 13.07
N TYR A 253 10.58 9.93 12.81
CA TYR A 253 9.54 10.72 13.48
C TYR A 253 8.53 9.78 14.13
N SER A 254 8.05 10.12 15.32
CA SER A 254 6.90 9.44 15.90
C SER A 254 5.61 9.87 15.20
N ASN A 255 4.54 9.10 15.37
CA ASN A 255 3.21 9.49 14.88
C ASN A 255 2.73 10.83 15.46
N GLU A 256 3.17 11.19 16.66
CA GLU A 256 2.83 12.47 17.30
C GLU A 256 3.78 13.61 16.87
N GLY A 257 4.96 13.29 16.34
CA GLY A 257 5.96 14.27 15.92
C GLY A 257 6.67 14.95 17.09
N LEU A 258 6.85 14.24 18.20
CA LEU A 258 7.51 14.73 19.41
C LEU A 258 8.96 14.26 19.47
N TYR A 259 9.83 15.10 20.04
CA TYR A 259 11.21 14.75 20.38
C TYR A 259 11.27 13.99 21.70
N GLU A 260 11.94 12.84 21.69
CA GLU A 260 12.13 11.97 22.85
C GLU A 260 13.62 11.82 23.23
N GLY A 261 14.50 12.59 22.59
CA GLY A 261 15.93 12.55 22.83
C GLY A 261 16.42 13.39 24.01
N GLY A 262 17.75 13.48 24.12
CA GLY A 262 18.47 14.08 25.24
C GLY A 262 18.63 15.60 25.19
N ASP A 263 18.55 16.22 24.02
CA ASP A 263 18.79 17.67 23.82
C ASP A 263 17.77 18.53 24.62
N PRO A 264 18.22 19.38 25.56
CA PRO A 264 17.34 20.21 26.38
C PRO A 264 16.75 21.41 25.62
N THR A 265 17.28 21.75 24.46
CA THR A 265 16.83 22.91 23.66
C THR A 265 15.63 22.58 22.77
N ILE A 266 15.35 21.29 22.55
CA ILE A 266 14.22 20.83 21.73
C ILE A 266 13.01 20.54 22.63
N PRO A 267 11.85 21.20 22.42
CA PRO A 267 10.65 20.95 23.21
C PRO A 267 10.16 19.49 23.06
N LYS A 268 9.77 18.87 24.18
CA LYS A 268 9.31 17.47 24.22
C LYS A 268 7.79 17.32 24.13
N ASP A 269 7.06 18.42 24.22
CA ASP A 269 5.60 18.50 24.17
C ASP A 269 5.07 19.30 22.97
N GLU A 270 5.97 19.72 22.08
CA GLU A 270 5.64 20.37 20.81
C GLU A 270 5.75 19.38 19.65
N ALA A 271 4.75 19.38 18.76
CA ALA A 271 4.76 18.54 17.57
C ALA A 271 5.53 19.21 16.42
N GLY A 272 6.17 18.41 15.57
CA GLY A 272 6.99 18.89 14.45
C GLY A 272 8.47 18.57 14.58
N HIS A 273 8.86 17.83 15.62
CA HIS A 273 10.24 17.42 15.86
C HIS A 273 10.45 15.94 15.51
N LEU A 274 11.67 15.64 15.07
CA LEU A 274 12.17 14.28 14.91
C LEU A 274 12.13 13.54 16.26
N LEU A 275 12.06 12.21 16.24
CA LEU A 275 12.02 11.39 17.45
C LEU A 275 13.33 11.48 18.24
N VAL A 276 14.46 11.29 17.55
CA VAL A 276 15.83 11.32 18.07
C VAL A 276 16.80 11.67 16.94
N HIS A 277 17.94 12.28 17.27
CA HIS A 277 18.94 12.68 16.29
C HIS A 277 19.84 11.50 15.90
N GLU A 278 19.25 10.45 15.27
CA GLU A 278 19.99 9.26 14.83
C GLU A 278 19.45 8.69 13.51
N ILE A 279 20.34 8.48 12.53
CA ILE A 279 19.98 7.94 11.22
C ILE A 279 19.58 6.45 11.30
N GLN A 280 18.52 6.10 10.58
CA GLN A 280 18.03 4.74 10.31
C GLN A 280 18.42 4.32 8.88
N GLY A 281 18.56 3.03 8.57
CA GLY A 281 18.89 2.59 7.20
C GLY A 281 19.49 1.20 7.05
N THR A 282 20.12 0.69 8.11
CA THR A 282 20.91 -0.55 8.12
C THR A 282 20.65 -1.35 9.39
N ARG A 283 21.13 -2.60 9.40
CA ARG A 283 21.09 -3.48 10.58
C ARG A 283 21.79 -2.85 11.79
N GLU A 284 22.90 -2.15 11.56
CA GLU A 284 23.70 -1.49 12.60
C GLU A 284 23.14 -0.12 13.01
N SER A 285 22.08 0.35 12.36
CA SER A 285 21.45 1.65 12.62
C SER A 285 20.01 1.47 13.07
N ARG A 286 19.85 1.10 14.35
CA ARG A 286 18.55 0.89 15.00
C ARG A 286 17.60 -0.06 14.24
N ASN A 287 18.16 -1.14 13.67
CA ASN A 287 17.41 -2.22 13.03
C ASN A 287 16.62 -1.80 11.77
N GLY A 288 17.21 -0.94 10.93
CA GLY A 288 16.63 -0.53 9.64
C GLY A 288 15.61 0.61 9.73
N ILE A 289 15.01 0.98 8.60
CA ILE A 289 13.93 1.97 8.51
C ILE A 289 12.59 1.30 8.87
N PRO A 290 11.92 1.72 9.95
CA PRO A 290 10.62 1.17 10.31
C PRO A 290 9.57 1.39 9.21
N THR A 291 8.68 0.41 9.03
CA THR A 291 7.57 0.46 8.06
C THR A 291 6.71 1.73 8.22
N GLU A 292 6.58 2.22 9.46
CA GLU A 292 5.84 3.43 9.80
C GLU A 292 6.40 4.68 9.12
N THR A 293 7.71 4.76 8.89
CA THR A 293 8.33 5.86 8.15
C THR A 293 7.79 5.90 6.73
N CYS A 294 7.71 4.74 6.07
CA CYS A 294 7.11 4.60 4.73
C CYS A 294 5.63 5.00 4.73
N ASN A 295 4.91 4.70 5.82
CA ASN A 295 3.48 4.98 5.94
C ASN A 295 3.14 6.46 6.03
N SER A 296 4.09 7.35 6.33
CA SER A 296 3.89 8.80 6.20
C SER A 296 3.41 9.21 4.79
N CYS A 297 3.77 8.41 3.76
CA CYS A 297 3.36 8.61 2.36
C CYS A 297 2.52 7.45 1.80
N HIS A 298 2.88 6.19 2.12
CA HIS A 298 2.23 4.97 1.59
C HIS A 298 0.90 4.59 2.28
N ASN A 299 0.25 5.55 2.96
CA ASN A 299 -1.09 5.42 3.55
C ASN A 299 -2.25 5.78 2.58
N ARG A 300 -1.95 6.26 1.38
CA ARG A 300 -2.91 6.74 0.36
C ARG A 300 -2.62 6.11 -1.01
N GLY A 301 -3.57 6.20 -1.94
CA GLY A 301 -3.45 5.60 -3.28
C GLY A 301 -3.58 4.09 -3.19
N LYS A 302 -2.53 3.37 -3.57
CA LYS A 302 -2.48 1.90 -3.48
C LYS A 302 -2.48 1.36 -2.03
N ARG A 303 -2.19 2.20 -1.03
CA ARG A 303 -2.23 1.86 0.42
C ARG A 303 -1.28 0.73 0.84
N ILE A 304 -0.22 0.49 0.06
CA ILE A 304 0.66 -0.67 0.23
C ILE A 304 1.29 -0.77 1.62
N GLY A 305 1.67 0.34 2.23
CA GLY A 305 2.37 0.29 3.52
C GLY A 305 1.43 -0.05 4.68
N VAL A 306 0.19 0.46 4.65
CA VAL A 306 -0.81 0.11 5.67
C VAL A 306 -1.38 -1.30 5.45
N SER A 307 -1.54 -1.77 4.21
CA SER A 307 -1.97 -3.15 3.94
C SER A 307 -0.90 -4.18 4.30
N TYR A 308 0.38 -3.87 4.12
CA TYR A 308 1.51 -4.69 4.60
C TYR A 308 1.40 -4.96 6.11
N GLN A 309 1.02 -3.93 6.88
CA GLN A 309 0.76 -4.04 8.32
C GLN A 309 -0.61 -4.66 8.68
N GLY A 310 -1.44 -4.97 7.68
CA GLY A 310 -2.75 -5.57 7.88
C GLY A 310 -3.89 -4.59 8.08
N LEU A 311 -3.67 -3.30 7.81
CA LEU A 311 -4.63 -2.22 8.08
C LEU A 311 -5.37 -1.79 6.82
N MET A 312 -6.69 -1.73 6.90
CA MET A 312 -7.56 -1.15 5.87
C MET A 312 -8.27 0.08 6.42
N GLU A 313 -8.34 1.13 5.61
CA GLU A 313 -9.08 2.34 5.95
C GLU A 313 -10.56 2.03 6.20
N PHE A 314 -11.12 2.61 7.27
CA PHE A 314 -12.48 2.32 7.74
C PHE A 314 -13.20 3.62 8.14
N PRO A 315 -14.43 3.88 7.66
CA PRO A 315 -15.06 5.19 7.80
C PRO A 315 -15.81 5.37 9.13
N TYR A 316 -16.04 4.29 9.88
CA TYR A 316 -16.92 4.33 11.06
C TYR A 316 -16.19 4.73 12.34
N GLY A 317 -14.93 4.29 12.49
CA GLY A 317 -14.09 4.62 13.66
C GLY A 317 -14.34 3.80 14.91
N THR A 318 -14.93 2.61 14.78
CA THR A 318 -15.12 1.63 15.85
C THR A 318 -14.01 0.57 15.84
N PRO A 319 -13.75 -0.16 16.94
CA PRO A 319 -14.37 -0.06 18.26
C PRO A 319 -14.11 1.31 18.92
N TYR A 320 -14.96 1.67 19.89
CA TYR A 320 -14.78 2.90 20.66
C TYR A 320 -13.65 2.75 21.68
N ASP A 321 -13.02 3.87 22.02
CA ASP A 321 -12.05 3.95 23.11
C ASP A 321 -12.73 3.83 24.49
N ASP A 322 -11.93 3.85 25.57
CA ASP A 322 -12.42 3.74 26.95
C ASP A 322 -13.36 4.88 27.36
N GLY A 323 -13.36 6.01 26.63
CA GLY A 323 -14.27 7.14 26.81
C GLY A 323 -15.55 7.05 25.95
N GLY A 324 -15.72 6.00 25.15
CA GLY A 324 -16.81 5.86 24.19
C GLY A 324 -16.62 6.70 22.92
N GLY A 325 -15.44 7.30 22.72
CA GLY A 325 -15.06 8.04 21.54
C GLY A 325 -14.65 7.13 20.39
N LYS A 326 -14.65 7.65 19.16
CA LYS A 326 -14.10 6.93 18.01
C LYS A 326 -12.57 6.84 18.13
N GLN A 327 -11.99 5.85 17.44
CA GLN A 327 -10.53 5.75 17.27
C GLN A 327 -9.89 7.10 16.91
N PRO A 328 -8.73 7.46 17.49
CA PRO A 328 -7.99 8.64 17.05
C PRO A 328 -7.60 8.48 15.58
N LYS A 329 -7.63 9.58 14.83
CA LYS A 329 -7.23 9.55 13.44
C LYS A 329 -5.71 9.35 13.32
N LEU A 330 -5.29 8.56 12.35
CA LEU A 330 -3.91 8.41 11.92
C LEU A 330 -3.87 8.65 10.40
N HIS A 331 -2.95 9.49 9.91
CA HIS A 331 -2.96 9.96 8.51
C HIS A 331 -4.31 10.54 8.09
N THR A 332 -5.02 11.19 9.02
CA THR A 332 -6.40 11.71 8.90
C THR A 332 -7.51 10.65 8.72
N LYS A 333 -7.20 9.36 8.91
CA LYS A 333 -8.08 8.21 8.68
C LYS A 333 -8.27 7.37 9.96
N GLN A 334 -9.21 6.45 9.91
CA GLN A 334 -9.38 5.39 10.90
C GLN A 334 -9.20 4.04 10.21
N TYR A 335 -8.86 3.01 10.96
CA TYR A 335 -8.43 1.73 10.40
C TYR A 335 -9.16 0.54 11.02
N LEU A 336 -9.29 -0.51 10.24
CA LEU A 336 -9.67 -1.85 10.64
C LEU A 336 -8.48 -2.77 10.38
N PHE A 337 -8.13 -3.62 11.35
CA PHE A 337 -7.17 -4.69 11.13
C PHE A 337 -7.85 -5.88 10.42
N ILE A 338 -7.27 -6.29 9.30
CA ILE A 338 -7.71 -7.44 8.49
C ILE A 338 -6.77 -8.61 8.76
N LYS A 339 -5.56 -8.54 8.20
CA LYS A 339 -4.47 -9.51 8.35
C LYS A 339 -3.21 -8.93 7.70
N SER A 340 -2.06 -8.94 8.37
CA SER A 340 -0.80 -8.47 7.80
C SER A 340 -0.26 -9.39 6.70
N ASP A 341 0.67 -8.89 5.89
CA ASP A 341 1.45 -9.73 4.99
C ASP A 341 2.28 -10.74 5.78
N LEU A 342 2.42 -11.96 5.27
CA LEU A 342 3.20 -13.04 5.86
C LEU A 342 4.65 -12.63 6.14
N HIS A 343 5.25 -11.79 5.30
CA HIS A 343 6.61 -11.31 5.49
C HIS A 343 6.70 -10.29 6.63
N HIS A 344 5.63 -9.55 6.91
CA HIS A 344 5.54 -8.62 8.04
C HIS A 344 5.15 -9.31 9.36
N GLU A 345 4.48 -10.47 9.29
CA GLU A 345 4.05 -11.19 10.49
C GLU A 345 5.23 -11.49 11.43
N LYS A 346 5.02 -11.28 12.73
CA LYS A 346 6.02 -11.60 13.76
C LYS A 346 6.47 -13.05 13.72
N GLN A 347 5.62 -13.98 13.30
CA GLN A 347 6.01 -15.37 13.11
C GLN A 347 5.60 -15.84 11.71
N SER A 348 6.44 -15.53 10.72
CA SER A 348 6.18 -15.90 9.32
C SER A 348 6.15 -17.43 9.12
N ARG A 349 7.14 -18.16 9.66
CA ARG A 349 7.26 -19.63 9.52
C ARG A 349 7.89 -20.24 10.79
N PRO A 350 7.55 -21.48 11.18
CA PRO A 350 8.13 -22.12 12.38
C PRO A 350 9.66 -22.15 12.43
N GLU A 351 10.30 -22.26 11.27
CA GLU A 351 11.75 -22.31 11.04
C GLU A 351 12.42 -20.93 11.07
N ASN A 352 11.64 -19.85 10.98
CA ASN A 352 12.13 -18.48 11.01
C ASN A 352 12.10 -17.89 12.42
N PRO A 353 13.00 -16.94 12.73
CA PRO A 353 12.97 -16.23 14.01
C PRO A 353 11.72 -15.38 14.18
N GLU A 354 11.38 -15.04 15.43
CA GLU A 354 10.30 -14.09 15.73
C GLU A 354 10.71 -12.67 15.31
N GLY A 355 9.95 -12.05 14.41
CA GLY A 355 10.05 -10.70 13.88
C GLY A 355 9.57 -10.64 12.42
N GLY A 356 9.15 -9.47 11.97
CA GLY A 356 8.76 -9.23 10.58
C GLY A 356 9.86 -8.56 9.77
N MET A 357 9.83 -8.75 8.44
CA MET A 357 10.63 -8.00 7.49
C MET A 357 10.14 -6.55 7.39
N LEU A 358 11.03 -5.65 6.95
CA LEU A 358 10.75 -4.24 6.65
C LEU A 358 10.59 -4.05 5.15
N CYS A 359 10.00 -2.92 4.74
CA CYS A 359 9.89 -2.58 3.32
C CYS A 359 11.26 -2.60 2.61
N GLN A 360 12.32 -2.12 3.27
CA GLN A 360 13.68 -2.09 2.71
C GLN A 360 14.33 -3.48 2.56
N ASP A 361 13.75 -4.54 3.12
CA ASP A 361 14.28 -5.90 2.93
C ASP A 361 13.93 -6.47 1.55
N CYS A 362 12.85 -5.96 0.94
CA CYS A 362 12.36 -6.35 -0.38
C CYS A 362 12.42 -5.20 -1.39
N HIS A 363 12.99 -4.06 -1.03
CA HIS A 363 13.14 -2.92 -1.94
C HIS A 363 14.59 -2.47 -2.03
N THR A 364 15.14 -2.44 -3.24
CA THR A 364 16.56 -2.13 -3.44
C THR A 364 16.84 -0.64 -3.27
N SER A 365 18.12 -0.31 -3.09
CA SER A 365 18.56 1.09 -3.08
C SER A 365 18.20 1.82 -4.37
N LEU A 366 18.15 1.15 -5.53
CA LEU A 366 17.81 1.81 -6.81
C LEU A 366 16.31 2.07 -6.94
N GLU A 367 15.49 1.20 -6.37
CA GLU A 367 14.05 1.39 -6.34
C GLU A 367 13.65 2.61 -5.48
N MET A 368 14.41 2.87 -4.42
CA MET A 368 14.15 3.97 -3.49
C MET A 368 14.87 5.27 -3.86
N HIS A 369 16.18 5.21 -4.08
CA HIS A 369 17.00 6.37 -4.40
C HIS A 369 17.02 6.72 -5.90
N GLY A 370 16.55 5.84 -6.78
CA GLY A 370 16.71 5.96 -8.22
C GLY A 370 18.07 5.48 -8.71
N ASP A 371 18.15 5.22 -10.02
CA ASP A 371 19.37 4.83 -10.74
C ASP A 371 19.87 5.92 -11.70
N GLY A 372 19.15 7.06 -11.78
CA GLY A 372 19.41 8.16 -12.70
C GLY A 372 18.38 8.25 -13.85
N ASN A 373 17.56 7.23 -14.05
CA ASN A 373 16.44 7.28 -14.97
C ASN A 373 15.24 8.02 -14.38
N ILE A 374 14.42 8.58 -15.28
CA ILE A 374 13.09 9.06 -14.94
C ILE A 374 12.08 7.95 -15.24
N TYR A 375 11.29 7.60 -14.23
CA TYR A 375 10.29 6.55 -14.33
C TYR A 375 8.87 7.12 -14.34
N GLY A 376 8.04 6.58 -15.23
CA GLY A 376 6.64 6.96 -15.38
C GLY A 376 5.64 6.07 -14.67
N THR A 377 6.08 5.00 -14.00
CA THR A 377 5.20 4.03 -13.34
C THR A 377 6.00 3.15 -12.39
N THR A 378 5.37 2.70 -11.30
CA THR A 378 6.05 1.89 -10.27
C THR A 378 6.60 0.58 -10.84
N LEU A 379 5.86 -0.04 -11.77
CA LEU A 379 6.30 -1.28 -12.44
C LEU A 379 7.57 -1.06 -13.29
N GLY A 380 7.81 0.18 -13.73
CA GLY A 380 9.03 0.51 -14.45
C GLY A 380 10.25 0.62 -13.53
N GLN A 381 10.07 0.97 -12.25
CA GLN A 381 11.18 1.21 -11.32
C GLN A 381 11.47 0.01 -10.39
N VAL A 382 10.44 -0.68 -9.91
CA VAL A 382 10.59 -1.90 -9.10
C VAL A 382 11.16 -3.00 -9.97
N GLU A 383 12.19 -3.70 -9.50
CA GLU A 383 12.90 -4.78 -10.21
C GLU A 383 12.78 -6.15 -9.51
N ILE A 384 12.33 -6.17 -8.26
CA ILE A 384 12.23 -7.41 -7.47
C ILE A 384 10.96 -8.18 -7.80
N GLU A 385 11.15 -9.45 -8.15
CA GLU A 385 10.10 -10.43 -8.35
C GLU A 385 10.06 -11.50 -7.26
N CYS A 386 8.88 -12.10 -7.03
CA CYS A 386 8.74 -13.24 -6.12
C CYS A 386 9.72 -14.38 -6.48
N SER A 387 9.90 -14.60 -7.77
CA SER A 387 10.75 -15.66 -8.31
C SER A 387 12.25 -15.39 -8.13
N ASP A 388 12.64 -14.15 -7.83
CA ASP A 388 14.03 -13.75 -7.58
C ASP A 388 14.57 -14.32 -6.28
N CYS A 389 13.68 -14.58 -5.33
CA CYS A 389 14.01 -15.25 -4.08
C CYS A 389 13.53 -16.70 -4.07
N HIS A 390 12.30 -16.99 -4.55
CA HIS A 390 11.67 -18.29 -4.36
C HIS A 390 11.88 -19.30 -5.51
N GLY A 391 12.24 -18.82 -6.70
CA GLY A 391 12.34 -19.62 -7.92
C GLY A 391 10.99 -20.09 -8.42
N THR A 392 10.97 -21.25 -9.09
CA THR A 392 9.77 -21.96 -9.53
C THR A 392 9.85 -23.43 -9.08
N PRO A 393 8.78 -24.22 -9.24
CA PRO A 393 8.84 -25.66 -8.93
C PRO A 393 9.90 -26.43 -9.75
N THR A 394 10.37 -25.88 -10.87
CA THR A 394 11.30 -26.56 -11.79
C THR A 394 12.68 -25.89 -11.89
N ALA A 395 12.82 -24.63 -11.46
CA ALA A 395 14.05 -23.85 -11.54
C ALA A 395 14.35 -23.13 -10.22
N PHE A 396 15.61 -23.13 -9.79
CA PHE A 396 16.06 -22.24 -8.71
C PHE A 396 16.13 -20.79 -9.22
N PRO A 397 16.17 -19.77 -8.34
CA PRO A 397 16.27 -18.38 -8.77
C PRO A 397 17.42 -18.09 -9.75
N TRP A 398 18.60 -18.69 -9.55
CA TRP A 398 19.76 -18.51 -10.43
C TRP A 398 19.68 -19.31 -11.74
N ASP A 399 18.77 -20.28 -11.84
CA ASP A 399 18.49 -21.02 -13.09
C ASP A 399 17.52 -20.24 -14.01
N LEU A 400 16.83 -19.23 -13.49
CA LEU A 400 15.88 -18.40 -14.26
C LEU A 400 16.62 -17.37 -15.12
N PRO A 401 16.12 -17.05 -16.32
CA PRO A 401 16.75 -16.06 -17.17
C PRO A 401 16.50 -14.62 -16.70
N ILE A 402 17.36 -13.69 -17.14
CA ILE A 402 17.11 -12.25 -17.02
C ILE A 402 15.76 -11.92 -17.69
N GLY A 403 14.94 -11.14 -17.00
CA GLY A 403 13.59 -10.73 -17.40
C GLY A 403 12.48 -11.72 -17.04
N TYR A 404 12.76 -12.85 -16.36
CA TYR A 404 11.69 -13.74 -15.90
C TYR A 404 10.81 -13.05 -14.85
N GLY A 405 9.49 -13.04 -15.06
CA GLY A 405 8.54 -12.22 -14.29
C GLY A 405 8.21 -10.90 -14.99
N GLU A 406 9.11 -10.37 -15.80
CA GLU A 406 8.97 -9.11 -16.53
C GLU A 406 8.77 -9.31 -18.04
N GLU A 407 7.85 -10.19 -18.44
CA GLU A 407 7.63 -10.56 -19.85
C GLU A 407 6.82 -9.52 -20.65
N PHE A 408 7.17 -8.24 -20.50
CA PHE A 408 6.70 -7.13 -21.34
C PHE A 408 6.68 -7.52 -22.82
N ALA A 409 5.53 -7.36 -23.49
CA ALA A 409 5.34 -7.90 -24.83
C ALA A 409 6.35 -7.35 -25.85
N ALA A 410 6.80 -6.10 -25.68
CA ALA A 410 7.75 -5.46 -26.58
C ALA A 410 9.21 -5.92 -26.40
N LEU A 411 9.54 -6.64 -25.31
CA LEU A 411 10.90 -7.15 -25.07
C LEU A 411 11.19 -8.47 -25.80
N GLY A 412 10.17 -9.14 -26.34
CA GLY A 412 10.32 -10.39 -27.06
C GLY A 412 10.56 -11.61 -26.16
N GLU A 413 11.17 -12.65 -26.71
CA GLU A 413 11.44 -13.89 -25.98
C GLU A 413 12.57 -13.72 -24.95
N LEU A 414 12.43 -14.41 -23.82
CA LEU A 414 13.46 -14.45 -22.78
C LEU A 414 14.70 -15.22 -23.27
N PRO A 415 15.90 -14.85 -22.79
CA PRO A 415 17.09 -15.67 -22.95
C PRO A 415 16.89 -17.08 -22.38
N THR A 416 17.70 -18.03 -22.83
CA THR A 416 17.67 -19.42 -22.33
C THR A 416 18.66 -19.67 -21.20
N GLU A 417 19.64 -18.79 -21.02
CA GLU A 417 20.67 -18.92 -20.00
C GLU A 417 20.15 -18.45 -18.65
N GLY A 418 20.48 -19.19 -17.58
CA GLY A 418 20.18 -18.76 -16.21
C GLY A 418 21.02 -17.54 -15.84
N ARG A 419 20.42 -16.60 -15.11
CA ARG A 419 21.09 -15.36 -14.68
C ARG A 419 22.26 -15.57 -13.73
N GLY A 420 22.32 -16.72 -13.05
CA GLY A 420 23.42 -17.05 -12.14
C GLY A 420 23.31 -16.34 -10.78
N LEU A 421 24.46 -16.16 -10.14
CA LEU A 421 24.62 -15.53 -8.83
C LEU A 421 25.60 -14.36 -8.93
N GLY A 422 25.34 -13.31 -8.15
CA GLY A 422 26.23 -12.15 -8.03
C GLY A 422 27.31 -12.33 -6.98
N THR A 423 28.31 -11.46 -7.05
CA THR A 423 29.46 -11.40 -6.13
C THR A 423 29.52 -10.06 -5.41
N THR A 424 30.44 -9.91 -4.45
CA THR A 424 30.64 -8.64 -3.73
C THR A 424 31.10 -7.51 -4.66
N ASP A 425 31.81 -7.83 -5.76
CA ASP A 425 32.26 -6.85 -6.75
C ASP A 425 31.10 -6.28 -7.58
N ASP A 426 29.95 -6.97 -7.60
CA ASP A 426 28.75 -6.54 -8.32
C ASP A 426 27.84 -5.61 -7.49
N LEU A 427 28.14 -5.40 -6.20
CA LEU A 427 27.35 -4.54 -5.32
C LEU A 427 27.57 -3.05 -5.67
N LEU A 428 26.47 -2.30 -5.76
CA LEU A 428 26.44 -0.87 -6.09
C LEU A 428 27.43 -0.01 -5.30
N THR A 429 27.41 -0.11 -3.97
CA THR A 429 28.36 0.51 -3.04
C THR A 429 28.17 -0.14 -1.67
N PRO A 430 29.23 -0.50 -0.91
CA PRO A 430 29.10 -1.12 0.40
C PRO A 430 28.75 -0.10 1.51
N ASN A 431 27.67 0.65 1.32
CA ASN A 431 27.14 1.60 2.29
C ASN A 431 26.25 0.87 3.31
N GLY A 432 26.85 0.10 4.21
CA GLY A 432 26.15 -0.67 5.24
C GLY A 432 26.79 -2.03 5.49
N THR A 433 26.00 -2.98 6.02
CA THR A 433 26.43 -4.37 6.16
C THR A 433 26.68 -5.00 4.80
N VAL A 434 27.89 -5.51 4.58
CA VAL A 434 28.18 -6.42 3.47
C VAL A 434 28.17 -7.84 4.02
N TYR A 435 27.23 -8.65 3.58
CA TYR A 435 27.12 -10.05 4.00
C TYR A 435 28.09 -10.94 3.22
N ASP A 436 28.62 -12.01 3.83
CA ASP A 436 29.47 -12.97 3.10
C ASP A 436 28.65 -13.57 1.94
N PRO A 437 29.09 -13.44 0.67
CA PRO A 437 28.35 -13.97 -0.46
C PRO A 437 28.22 -15.50 -0.42
N GLU A 438 29.06 -16.22 0.33
CA GLU A 438 29.12 -17.68 0.31
C GLU A 438 29.23 -18.25 -1.12
N ASP A 439 28.16 -18.85 -1.66
CA ASP A 439 28.12 -19.32 -3.05
C ASP A 439 27.70 -18.21 -4.04
N GLY A 440 27.12 -17.12 -3.56
CA GLY A 440 26.79 -15.88 -4.27
C GLY A 440 25.48 -15.25 -3.80
N TYR A 441 25.28 -13.97 -4.15
CA TYR A 441 24.00 -13.27 -3.96
C TYR A 441 23.00 -13.70 -5.03
N LEU A 442 21.72 -13.79 -4.67
CA LEU A 442 20.67 -13.97 -5.67
C LEU A 442 20.55 -12.68 -6.50
N LEU A 443 20.18 -12.81 -7.78
CA LEU A 443 20.02 -11.68 -8.70
C LEU A 443 18.55 -11.37 -8.93
N SER A 444 18.22 -10.08 -9.08
CA SER A 444 16.90 -9.62 -9.52
C SER A 444 16.57 -10.11 -10.94
N ALA A 445 15.32 -9.97 -11.37
CA ALA A 445 14.90 -10.16 -12.76
C ALA A 445 15.76 -9.33 -13.73
N ARG A 446 16.25 -8.17 -13.28
CA ARG A 446 17.07 -7.24 -14.07
C ARG A 446 18.58 -7.42 -13.89
N GLY A 447 19.03 -8.36 -13.07
CA GLY A 447 20.44 -8.76 -12.97
C GLY A 447 21.28 -7.95 -11.98
N ASN A 448 20.67 -7.22 -11.06
CA ASN A 448 21.38 -6.67 -9.90
C ASN A 448 21.45 -7.69 -8.77
N PRO A 449 22.54 -7.75 -7.99
CA PRO A 449 22.60 -8.55 -6.78
C PRO A 449 21.69 -8.01 -5.69
N LEU A 450 20.87 -8.91 -5.12
CA LEU A 450 20.18 -8.71 -3.87
C LEU A 450 21.19 -8.88 -2.74
N GLY A 451 21.88 -7.79 -2.38
CA GLY A 451 23.01 -7.85 -1.44
C GLY A 451 22.68 -8.42 -0.05
N ASN A 452 21.40 -8.54 0.30
CA ASN A 452 20.89 -9.13 1.53
C ASN A 452 20.37 -10.58 1.36
N VAL A 453 20.37 -11.16 0.16
CA VAL A 453 19.86 -12.52 -0.10
C VAL A 453 20.97 -13.41 -0.64
N VAL A 454 21.42 -14.34 0.20
CA VAL A 454 22.61 -15.17 -0.03
C VAL A 454 22.23 -16.63 -0.22
N LYS A 455 22.89 -17.30 -1.18
CA LYS A 455 22.91 -18.75 -1.26
C LYS A 455 24.03 -19.29 -0.38
N ALA A 456 23.65 -19.98 0.70
CA ALA A 456 24.58 -20.61 1.61
C ALA A 456 25.23 -21.87 0.99
N LYS A 457 26.41 -22.24 1.49
CA LYS A 457 27.19 -23.41 1.04
C LYS A 457 26.47 -24.74 1.22
N ASP A 458 25.52 -24.82 2.15
CA ASP A 458 24.67 -25.99 2.36
C ASP A 458 23.47 -26.05 1.38
N GLY A 459 23.38 -25.10 0.45
CA GLY A 459 22.35 -25.00 -0.57
C GLY A 459 21.08 -24.26 -0.14
N LYS A 460 20.99 -23.79 1.12
CA LYS A 460 19.87 -22.96 1.57
C LYS A 460 20.00 -21.52 1.09
N VAL A 461 18.88 -20.80 1.09
CA VAL A 461 18.84 -19.37 0.82
C VAL A 461 18.47 -18.62 2.09
N ILE A 462 19.26 -17.61 2.43
CA ILE A 462 19.13 -16.80 3.63
C ILE A 462 18.90 -15.35 3.22
N LEU A 463 17.86 -14.73 3.75
CA LEU A 463 17.62 -13.30 3.65
C LEU A 463 18.06 -12.65 4.97
N HIS A 464 19.01 -11.73 4.89
CA HIS A 464 19.51 -10.94 6.00
C HIS A 464 18.72 -9.64 6.12
N SER A 465 17.75 -9.62 7.02
CA SER A 465 16.91 -8.45 7.23
C SER A 465 17.68 -7.34 7.95
N ALA A 466 17.38 -6.10 7.59
CA ALA A 466 17.81 -4.91 8.28
C ALA A 466 17.33 -4.88 9.74
N THR A 467 16.35 -5.69 10.13
CA THR A 467 15.91 -5.79 11.52
C THR A 467 16.90 -6.48 12.47
N GLY A 468 18.04 -6.97 11.96
CA GLY A 468 18.95 -7.81 12.75
C GLY A 468 18.69 -9.31 12.63
N ARG A 469 17.67 -9.72 11.86
CA ARG A 469 17.21 -11.11 11.76
C ARG A 469 17.56 -11.75 10.43
N ASP A 470 17.82 -13.05 10.46
CA ASP A 470 18.08 -13.85 9.28
C ASP A 470 16.91 -14.82 9.05
N TYR A 471 16.39 -14.83 7.83
CA TYR A 471 15.21 -15.62 7.44
C TYR A 471 15.57 -16.68 6.42
N PHE A 472 15.01 -17.87 6.57
CA PHE A 472 15.12 -18.92 5.56
C PHE A 472 14.07 -18.70 4.48
N VAL A 473 14.54 -18.54 3.24
CA VAL A 473 13.68 -18.42 2.08
C VAL A 473 13.29 -19.84 1.60
N PRO A 474 11.99 -20.16 1.47
CA PRO A 474 11.54 -21.44 0.93
C PRO A 474 11.78 -21.48 -0.59
N MET A 475 12.56 -22.47 -1.05
CA MET A 475 12.77 -22.72 -2.47
C MET A 475 11.67 -23.63 -3.03
N LEU A 476 10.94 -23.17 -4.04
CA LEU A 476 9.84 -23.93 -4.63
C LEU A 476 10.30 -25.25 -5.27
N LYS A 477 11.47 -25.24 -5.93
CA LYS A 477 12.08 -26.44 -6.52
C LYS A 477 12.42 -27.51 -5.49
N THR A 478 12.91 -27.10 -4.31
CA THR A 478 13.17 -28.02 -3.20
C THR A 478 11.87 -28.59 -2.65
N ILE A 479 10.84 -27.75 -2.46
CA ILE A 479 9.52 -28.19 -1.99
C ILE A 479 8.92 -29.24 -2.94
N ALA A 480 9.00 -28.99 -4.25
CA ALA A 480 8.52 -29.91 -5.28
C ALA A 480 9.31 -31.24 -5.29
N ALA A 481 10.65 -31.17 -5.25
CA ALA A 481 11.52 -32.36 -5.23
C ALA A 481 11.26 -33.24 -4.00
N ASP A 482 11.06 -32.61 -2.85
CA ASP A 482 10.81 -33.30 -1.57
C ASP A 482 9.34 -33.69 -1.38
N LYS A 483 8.44 -33.28 -2.30
CA LYS A 483 6.98 -33.45 -2.20
C LYS A 483 6.44 -32.93 -0.87
N SER A 484 6.94 -31.77 -0.42
CA SER A 484 6.67 -31.20 0.90
C SER A 484 5.69 -30.02 0.86
N TRP A 485 4.88 -29.93 -0.18
CA TRP A 485 3.83 -28.91 -0.32
C TRP A 485 2.94 -28.85 0.92
N SER A 486 2.66 -27.64 1.39
CA SER A 486 1.81 -27.44 2.58
C SER A 486 0.34 -27.77 2.36
N SER A 487 -0.09 -27.88 1.10
CA SER A 487 -1.45 -28.30 0.72
C SER A 487 -1.45 -28.99 -0.65
N PRO A 488 -2.40 -29.92 -0.89
CA PRO A 488 -2.64 -30.49 -2.22
C PRO A 488 -2.98 -29.43 -3.28
N ASP A 489 -3.75 -28.41 -2.91
CA ASP A 489 -4.10 -27.31 -3.81
C ASP A 489 -2.85 -26.56 -4.29
N GLY A 490 -1.89 -26.33 -3.40
CA GLY A 490 -0.61 -25.70 -3.76
C GLY A 490 0.19 -26.55 -4.73
N GLU A 491 0.29 -27.86 -4.50
CA GLU A 491 0.95 -28.80 -5.42
C GLU A 491 0.28 -28.77 -6.80
N VAL A 492 -1.05 -28.89 -6.86
CA VAL A 492 -1.79 -28.90 -8.13
C VAL A 492 -1.61 -27.57 -8.86
N ALA A 493 -1.81 -26.46 -8.16
CA ALA A 493 -1.78 -25.12 -8.77
C ALA A 493 -0.39 -24.75 -9.29
N MET A 494 0.68 -25.04 -8.55
CA MET A 494 2.04 -24.61 -8.92
C MET A 494 2.78 -25.65 -9.79
N GLU A 495 2.57 -26.95 -9.55
CA GLU A 495 3.37 -27.99 -10.21
C GLU A 495 2.63 -28.66 -11.37
N LYS A 496 1.34 -28.94 -11.20
CA LYS A 496 0.56 -29.73 -12.20
C LYS A 496 -0.08 -28.86 -13.26
N VAL A 497 -0.46 -27.62 -12.94
CA VAL A 497 -1.04 -26.66 -13.88
C VAL A 497 0.03 -25.66 -14.34
N LYS A 498 0.82 -26.07 -15.33
CA LYS A 498 1.96 -25.27 -15.85
C LYS A 498 1.57 -23.83 -16.24
N ALA A 499 0.37 -23.66 -16.79
CA ALA A 499 -0.15 -22.36 -17.19
C ALA A 499 -0.14 -21.33 -16.05
N HIS A 500 -0.23 -21.76 -14.79
CA HIS A 500 -0.18 -20.82 -13.67
C HIS A 500 1.20 -20.20 -13.50
N MET A 501 2.25 -21.01 -13.53
CA MET A 501 3.63 -20.50 -13.44
C MET A 501 4.02 -19.67 -14.66
N ASP A 502 3.48 -20.02 -15.83
CA ASP A 502 3.78 -19.35 -17.10
C ASP A 502 3.02 -18.02 -17.28
N LYS A 503 1.92 -17.77 -16.56
CA LYS A 503 0.99 -16.65 -16.85
C LYS A 503 0.50 -15.85 -15.66
N LEU A 504 0.54 -16.37 -14.43
CA LEU A 504 0.09 -15.62 -13.26
C LEU A 504 1.27 -14.91 -12.60
N GLU A 505 0.94 -13.78 -11.99
CA GLU A 505 1.69 -13.26 -10.87
C GLU A 505 1.53 -14.16 -9.66
N CYS A 506 2.60 -14.41 -8.90
CA CYS A 506 2.51 -15.21 -7.67
C CYS A 506 1.46 -14.61 -6.70
N TYR A 507 1.42 -13.28 -6.61
CA TYR A 507 0.48 -12.55 -5.76
C TYR A 507 -0.96 -12.53 -6.29
N ALA A 508 -1.24 -12.96 -7.54
CA ALA A 508 -2.61 -13.23 -7.97
C ALA A 508 -3.25 -14.38 -7.17
N CYS A 509 -2.41 -15.34 -6.76
CA CYS A 509 -2.81 -16.49 -5.94
C CYS A 509 -2.59 -16.22 -4.44
N HIS A 510 -1.46 -15.60 -4.08
CA HIS A 510 -1.02 -15.46 -2.70
C HIS A 510 -1.52 -14.21 -1.96
N ALA A 511 -2.01 -13.16 -2.64
CA ALA A 511 -2.58 -12.01 -1.94
C ALA A 511 -3.94 -12.37 -1.31
N ASP A 512 -4.00 -12.46 0.02
CA ASP A 512 -5.19 -12.87 0.77
C ASP A 512 -6.37 -11.91 0.60
N TRP A 513 -6.08 -10.62 0.43
CA TRP A 513 -7.09 -9.56 0.40
C TRP A 513 -6.51 -8.35 -0.38
N ALA A 514 -7.31 -7.35 -0.73
CA ALA A 514 -6.81 -6.13 -1.35
C ALA A 514 -7.67 -4.90 -0.97
N PRO A 515 -7.07 -3.77 -0.59
CA PRO A 515 -7.81 -2.57 -0.24
C PRO A 515 -8.50 -1.97 -1.47
N GLN A 516 -9.82 -1.98 -1.50
CA GLN A 516 -10.63 -1.56 -2.65
C GLN A 516 -11.54 -0.39 -2.29
N CYS A 517 -11.35 0.74 -2.98
CA CYS A 517 -12.07 1.99 -2.73
C CYS A 517 -12.83 2.42 -3.97
N TYR A 518 -14.09 2.01 -4.08
CA TYR A 518 -14.87 2.21 -5.29
C TYR A 518 -15.52 3.59 -5.34
N GLY A 519 -15.43 4.25 -6.50
CA GLY A 519 -16.02 5.56 -6.82
C GLY A 519 -15.50 6.69 -5.92
N CYS A 520 -14.47 7.40 -6.36
CA CYS A 520 -13.92 8.56 -5.68
C CYS A 520 -14.68 9.83 -6.07
N HIS A 521 -15.54 10.30 -5.18
CA HIS A 521 -16.30 11.54 -5.38
C HIS A 521 -15.44 12.73 -4.97
N VAL A 522 -15.04 13.55 -5.94
CA VAL A 522 -14.16 14.71 -5.71
C VAL A 522 -14.94 15.99 -5.95
N GLN A 523 -14.93 16.90 -4.98
CA GLN A 523 -15.38 18.27 -5.17
C GLN A 523 -14.18 19.22 -5.15
N VAL A 524 -14.08 20.09 -6.15
CA VAL A 524 -13.15 21.22 -6.16
C VAL A 524 -13.95 22.50 -6.09
N ASN A 525 -13.81 23.24 -4.99
CA ASN A 525 -14.66 24.40 -4.70
C ASN A 525 -13.85 25.70 -4.68
N PHE A 526 -14.04 26.55 -5.69
CA PHE A 526 -13.37 27.85 -5.87
C PHE A 526 -14.15 29.04 -5.29
N SER A 527 -15.32 28.80 -4.68
CA SER A 527 -16.12 29.86 -4.06
C SER A 527 -15.46 30.46 -2.81
N VAL A 528 -16.14 31.42 -2.20
CA VAL A 528 -15.78 31.93 -0.88
C VAL A 528 -16.42 31.11 0.25
N ASP A 529 -15.85 31.19 1.44
CA ASP A 529 -16.42 30.60 2.64
C ASP A 529 -17.46 31.49 3.32
N GLU A 530 -17.96 31.05 4.48
CA GLU A 530 -18.99 31.76 5.25
C GLU A 530 -18.55 33.15 5.71
N ASN A 531 -17.23 33.40 5.77
CA ASN A 531 -16.64 34.69 6.13
C ASN A 531 -16.31 35.55 4.90
N GLY A 532 -16.59 35.07 3.69
CA GLY A 532 -16.24 35.74 2.45
C GLY A 532 -14.77 35.55 2.04
N GLU A 533 -14.04 34.63 2.68
CA GLU A 533 -12.65 34.32 2.33
C GLU A 533 -12.59 33.31 1.20
N ALA A 534 -11.67 33.50 0.24
CA ALA A 534 -11.49 32.55 -0.86
C ALA A 534 -11.13 31.16 -0.33
N ARG A 535 -11.76 30.13 -0.90
CA ARG A 535 -11.39 28.74 -0.59
C ARG A 535 -10.07 28.40 -1.22
N MET A 536 -9.11 28.01 -0.38
CA MET A 536 -7.75 27.66 -0.76
C MET A 536 -7.33 26.38 -0.03
N ASP A 537 -6.37 25.64 -0.59
CA ASP A 537 -5.66 24.56 0.10
C ASP A 537 -4.15 24.63 -0.20
N THR A 538 -3.35 23.82 0.48
CA THR A 538 -1.89 23.76 0.29
C THR A 538 -1.56 23.20 -1.08
N ASP A 539 -0.76 23.93 -1.85
CA ASP A 539 -0.21 23.49 -3.13
C ASP A 539 1.17 22.91 -2.90
N TRP A 540 1.28 21.58 -2.88
CA TRP A 540 2.54 20.90 -2.51
C TRP A 540 3.63 21.11 -3.56
N VAL A 541 3.24 21.21 -4.82
CA VAL A 541 4.18 21.47 -5.93
C VAL A 541 4.71 22.91 -5.82
N ALA A 542 3.84 23.91 -5.63
CA ALA A 542 4.28 25.29 -5.48
C ALA A 542 5.11 25.49 -4.19
N SER A 543 4.74 24.82 -3.10
CA SER A 543 5.47 24.87 -1.83
C SER A 543 6.93 24.42 -2.00
N ALA A 544 7.14 23.26 -2.63
CA ALA A 544 8.48 22.72 -2.83
C ALA A 544 9.36 23.58 -3.75
N ASN A 545 8.75 24.23 -4.74
CA ASN A 545 9.45 25.09 -5.68
C ASN A 545 9.69 26.50 -5.12
N ALA A 546 8.98 26.91 -4.06
CA ALA A 546 9.23 28.12 -3.28
C ALA A 546 10.29 27.91 -2.18
N LYS A 547 11.34 27.13 -2.50
CA LYS A 547 12.45 26.80 -1.60
C LYS A 547 13.38 27.98 -1.32
N PHE A 548 13.90 28.03 -0.10
CA PHE A 548 14.96 28.93 0.33
C PHE A 548 16.34 28.33 0.04
N SER A 549 17.40 29.15 0.10
CA SER A 549 18.80 28.71 -0.11
C SER A 549 19.25 27.65 0.90
N ASN A 550 18.70 27.68 2.11
CA ASN A 550 18.96 26.68 3.15
C ASN A 550 18.23 25.33 2.94
N GLY A 551 17.57 25.14 1.80
CA GLY A 551 16.89 23.89 1.44
C GLY A 551 15.53 23.67 2.09
N THR A 552 15.03 24.61 2.87
CA THR A 552 13.67 24.56 3.43
C THR A 552 12.67 25.34 2.56
N HIS A 553 11.38 25.22 2.86
CA HIS A 553 10.34 25.98 2.19
C HIS A 553 9.16 26.22 3.14
N ASP A 554 8.34 27.23 2.83
CA ASP A 554 7.04 27.46 3.46
C ASP A 554 5.91 26.82 2.65
N SER A 555 4.75 26.66 3.28
CA SER A 555 3.54 26.18 2.60
C SER A 555 2.91 27.29 1.75
N VAL A 556 2.84 27.05 0.45
CA VAL A 556 2.11 27.90 -0.50
C VAL A 556 0.68 27.38 -0.64
N LYS A 557 -0.30 28.29 -0.70
CA LYS A 557 -1.71 27.93 -0.95
C LYS A 557 -2.13 28.30 -2.37
N SER A 558 -2.98 27.49 -2.99
CA SER A 558 -3.60 27.78 -4.30
C SER A 558 -5.13 27.80 -4.22
N PRO A 559 -5.81 28.51 -5.15
CA PRO A 559 -7.27 28.57 -5.21
C PRO A 559 -7.92 27.21 -5.36
N GLY A 560 -9.14 27.12 -4.82
CA GLY A 560 -9.90 25.89 -4.76
C GLY A 560 -9.64 25.17 -3.45
N LYS A 561 -10.71 24.63 -2.86
CA LYS A 561 -10.63 23.65 -1.77
C LYS A 561 -11.15 22.33 -2.26
N VAL A 562 -10.30 21.32 -2.17
CA VAL A 562 -10.65 19.95 -2.53
C VAL A 562 -11.29 19.23 -1.34
N SER A 563 -12.34 18.47 -1.61
CA SER A 563 -12.88 17.48 -0.68
C SER A 563 -13.18 16.19 -1.43
N GLU A 564 -13.08 15.07 -0.73
CA GLU A 564 -13.28 13.76 -1.33
C GLU A 564 -14.05 12.80 -0.43
N SER A 565 -14.76 11.87 -1.05
CA SER A 565 -15.40 10.74 -0.40
C SER A 565 -15.39 9.51 -1.33
N ARG A 566 -15.93 8.38 -0.86
CA ARG A 566 -16.07 7.17 -1.67
C ARG A 566 -17.50 6.67 -1.68
N SER A 567 -17.89 5.99 -2.77
CA SER A 567 -19.15 5.26 -2.82
C SER A 567 -19.17 4.15 -1.77
N TYR A 568 -18.11 3.32 -1.72
CA TYR A 568 -17.96 2.26 -0.71
C TYR A 568 -16.52 1.72 -0.64
N LEU A 569 -16.21 1.01 0.46
CA LEU A 569 -14.91 0.38 0.72
C LEU A 569 -15.08 -1.14 0.89
N ARG A 570 -14.13 -1.91 0.37
CA ARG A 570 -14.02 -3.38 0.52
C ARG A 570 -12.56 -3.81 0.68
N TRP A 571 -12.32 -5.01 1.19
CA TRP A 571 -10.98 -5.58 1.31
C TRP A 571 -10.85 -6.99 0.73
N GLU A 572 -11.94 -7.67 0.40
CA GLU A 572 -11.97 -9.07 -0.04
C GLU A 572 -11.19 -9.36 -1.35
N GLU A 573 -11.31 -10.57 -1.89
CA GLU A 573 -10.73 -11.00 -3.16
C GLU A 573 -10.93 -9.94 -4.29
N PRO A 574 -9.86 -9.36 -4.85
CA PRO A 574 -9.89 -8.41 -5.96
C PRO A 574 -10.25 -9.06 -7.31
N ILE A 575 -10.58 -8.19 -8.27
CA ILE A 575 -10.74 -8.55 -9.68
C ILE A 575 -9.38 -8.99 -10.26
N LEU A 576 -9.38 -9.83 -11.30
CA LEU A 576 -8.16 -10.20 -12.04
C LEU A 576 -8.14 -9.53 -13.42
N GLY A 577 -6.94 -9.18 -13.88
CA GLY A 577 -6.68 -8.63 -15.21
C GLY A 577 -5.24 -8.85 -15.60
N ILE A 578 -4.77 -8.15 -16.63
CA ILE A 578 -3.39 -8.25 -17.11
C ILE A 578 -2.60 -6.99 -16.73
N ASN A 579 -1.39 -7.14 -16.17
CA ASN A 579 -0.48 -6.03 -15.87
C ASN A 579 0.32 -5.60 -17.11
N GLY A 580 1.23 -4.63 -16.93
CA GLY A 580 2.14 -4.18 -17.99
C GLY A 580 3.11 -5.25 -18.49
N GLU A 581 3.43 -6.25 -17.67
CA GLU A 581 4.32 -7.37 -18.01
C GLU A 581 3.58 -8.54 -18.67
N GLY A 582 2.28 -8.39 -18.97
CA GLY A 582 1.50 -9.40 -19.68
C GLY A 582 1.03 -10.58 -18.82
N ARG A 583 1.17 -10.50 -17.49
CA ARG A 583 0.75 -11.52 -16.52
C ARG A 583 -0.57 -11.21 -15.86
N VAL A 584 -1.27 -12.27 -15.44
CA VAL A 584 -2.52 -12.17 -14.68
C VAL A 584 -2.22 -11.66 -13.28
N THR A 585 -2.80 -10.52 -12.93
CA THR A 585 -2.58 -9.77 -11.69
C THR A 585 -3.91 -9.46 -10.99
N PRO A 586 -3.93 -9.26 -9.66
CA PRO A 586 -4.98 -8.50 -9.01
C PRO A 586 -5.12 -7.08 -9.57
N LEU A 587 -6.37 -6.64 -9.66
CA LEU A 587 -6.77 -5.27 -9.94
C LEU A 587 -7.49 -4.68 -8.73
N MET A 588 -7.21 -3.41 -8.44
CA MET A 588 -7.95 -2.63 -7.44
C MET A 588 -8.40 -1.30 -8.05
N PRO A 589 -9.43 -0.65 -7.50
CA PRO A 589 -9.73 0.74 -7.86
C PRO A 589 -8.49 1.62 -7.70
N GLY A 590 -8.02 2.17 -8.82
CA GLY A 590 -7.01 3.22 -8.86
C GLY A 590 -7.71 4.58 -8.66
N CYS A 591 -7.74 5.39 -9.70
CA CYS A 591 -8.46 6.66 -9.74
C CYS A 591 -9.84 6.49 -10.40
N GLN A 592 -10.86 6.05 -9.65
CA GLN A 592 -12.26 6.05 -10.12
C GLN A 592 -12.93 7.41 -9.86
N VAL A 593 -12.45 8.47 -10.50
CA VAL A 593 -12.88 9.85 -10.19
C VAL A 593 -14.27 10.17 -10.76
N ILE A 594 -15.12 10.72 -9.90
CA ILE A 594 -16.40 11.33 -10.23
C ILE A 594 -16.35 12.74 -9.65
N PHE A 595 -16.32 13.77 -10.48
CA PHE A 595 -15.97 15.12 -10.04
C PHE A 595 -17.10 16.14 -10.15
N THR A 596 -17.10 17.08 -9.20
CA THR A 596 -17.98 18.24 -9.14
C THR A 596 -17.11 19.49 -8.96
N VAL A 597 -17.34 20.53 -9.77
CA VAL A 597 -16.58 21.78 -9.68
C VAL A 597 -17.54 22.93 -9.36
N ILE A 598 -17.23 23.67 -8.31
CA ILE A 598 -17.97 24.87 -7.90
C ILE A 598 -17.14 26.10 -8.23
N GLY A 599 -17.72 27.03 -8.98
CA GLY A 599 -17.07 28.26 -9.42
C GLY A 599 -16.93 29.31 -8.33
N PRO A 600 -16.19 30.40 -8.59
CA PRO A 600 -15.99 31.52 -7.67
C PRO A 600 -17.28 32.20 -7.19
N ASP A 601 -18.31 32.20 -8.03
CA ASP A 601 -19.64 32.75 -7.73
C ASP A 601 -20.51 31.79 -6.90
N GLY A 602 -20.01 30.59 -6.60
CA GLY A 602 -20.74 29.53 -5.91
C GLY A 602 -21.63 28.68 -6.82
N ALA A 603 -21.67 28.95 -8.13
CA ALA A 603 -22.43 28.14 -9.06
C ALA A 603 -21.72 26.80 -9.35
N THR A 604 -22.50 25.74 -9.52
CA THR A 604 -21.99 24.45 -9.95
C THR A 604 -21.66 24.51 -11.44
N ILE A 605 -20.37 24.38 -11.78
CA ILE A 605 -19.89 24.38 -13.17
C ILE A 605 -20.12 22.99 -13.79
N THR A 606 -19.79 21.94 -13.03
CA THR A 606 -20.09 20.55 -13.39
C THR A 606 -20.45 19.75 -12.14
N HIS A 607 -21.24 18.69 -12.32
CA HIS A 607 -21.80 17.90 -11.24
C HIS A 607 -21.76 16.40 -11.57
N ASN A 608 -21.05 15.64 -10.72
CA ASN A 608 -20.88 14.19 -10.86
C ASN A 608 -20.43 13.74 -12.26
N GLU A 609 -19.48 14.45 -12.85
CA GLU A 609 -18.93 14.14 -14.17
C GLU A 609 -17.86 13.04 -14.09
N ILE A 610 -17.76 12.23 -15.15
CA ILE A 610 -16.73 11.20 -15.33
C ILE A 610 -15.88 11.58 -16.54
N GLY A 611 -14.56 11.66 -16.34
CA GLY A 611 -13.61 11.94 -17.41
C GLY A 611 -13.57 10.84 -18.45
N ARG A 612 -13.24 11.19 -19.70
CA ARG A 612 -13.09 10.26 -20.82
C ARG A 612 -11.65 10.17 -21.28
N THR A 613 -11.20 8.95 -21.58
CA THR A 613 -9.92 8.72 -22.24
C THR A 613 -9.96 9.22 -23.69
N PRO A 614 -8.83 9.33 -24.39
CA PRO A 614 -8.82 9.67 -25.81
C PRO A 614 -9.66 8.69 -26.64
N PRO A 615 -10.35 9.17 -27.70
CA PRO A 615 -11.16 8.31 -28.58
C PRO A 615 -10.39 7.09 -29.12
N GLY A 616 -11.04 5.92 -29.13
CA GLY A 616 -10.44 4.69 -29.68
C GLY A 616 -9.40 3.99 -28.79
N THR A 617 -9.17 4.47 -27.56
CA THR A 617 -8.26 3.86 -26.59
C THR A 617 -9.02 2.94 -25.63
N GLU A 618 -8.35 1.93 -25.03
CA GLU A 618 -8.92 1.09 -23.95
C GLU A 618 -10.25 0.38 -24.32
N GLY A 619 -10.37 -0.06 -25.58
CA GLY A 619 -11.61 -0.64 -26.11
C GLY A 619 -12.78 0.35 -26.21
N GLY A 620 -12.55 1.64 -25.93
CA GLY A 620 -13.53 2.70 -26.03
C GLY A 620 -13.81 3.12 -27.47
N GLY A 621 -15.05 3.49 -27.74
CA GLY A 621 -15.49 4.00 -29.04
C GLY A 621 -15.05 5.45 -29.31
N PRO A 622 -15.76 6.16 -30.21
CA PRO A 622 -15.51 7.56 -30.54
C PRO A 622 -15.54 8.52 -29.33
N ASP A 623 -16.28 8.16 -28.28
CA ASP A 623 -16.42 8.96 -27.06
C ASP A 623 -15.31 8.69 -26.03
N GLY A 624 -14.40 7.75 -26.32
CA GLY A 624 -13.40 7.28 -25.37
C GLY A 624 -13.95 6.36 -24.28
N GLN A 625 -13.06 5.76 -23.52
CA GLN A 625 -13.41 4.92 -22.38
C GLN A 625 -13.67 5.80 -21.15
N ARG A 626 -14.46 5.32 -20.18
CA ARG A 626 -14.52 5.98 -18.86
C ARG A 626 -13.14 5.95 -18.21
N GLY A 627 -12.62 7.11 -17.81
CA GLY A 627 -11.32 7.26 -17.15
C GLY A 627 -11.22 6.63 -15.76
N MET A 628 -12.30 5.99 -15.28
CA MET A 628 -12.32 5.27 -14.02
C MET A 628 -11.33 4.09 -14.07
N ASP A 629 -10.20 4.23 -13.40
CA ASP A 629 -9.09 3.28 -13.51
C ASP A 629 -9.20 2.13 -12.51
N MET A 630 -8.98 0.92 -13.00
CA MET A 630 -8.75 -0.30 -12.23
C MET A 630 -7.30 -0.71 -12.39
N ALA A 631 -6.48 -0.38 -11.40
CA ALA A 631 -5.04 -0.47 -11.48
C ALA A 631 -4.53 -1.89 -11.15
N PRO A 632 -3.64 -2.46 -11.99
CA PRO A 632 -2.73 -3.54 -11.61
C PRO A 632 -1.98 -3.26 -10.31
N VAL A 633 -1.98 -4.21 -9.39
CA VAL A 633 -1.37 -4.02 -8.07
C VAL A 633 -0.87 -5.32 -7.44
N GLN A 634 0.27 -5.22 -6.75
CA GLN A 634 0.67 -6.10 -5.66
C GLN A 634 0.10 -5.50 -4.35
N PRO A 635 -0.92 -6.11 -3.69
CA PRO A 635 -1.62 -5.50 -2.55
C PRO A 635 -0.84 -5.45 -1.22
N HIS A 636 0.29 -6.15 -1.13
CA HIS A 636 1.14 -6.35 0.04
C HIS A 636 0.39 -7.04 1.18
N THR A 637 -0.25 -8.16 0.85
CA THR A 637 -1.08 -8.96 1.78
C THR A 637 -0.88 -10.45 1.53
N SER A 638 0.33 -10.84 1.19
CA SER A 638 0.67 -12.22 0.85
C SER A 638 0.41 -13.13 2.03
N GLY A 639 -0.21 -14.28 1.79
CA GLY A 639 -0.56 -15.26 2.80
C GLY A 639 0.01 -16.64 2.51
N ARG A 640 0.14 -17.45 3.57
CA ARG A 640 0.51 -18.86 3.47
C ARG A 640 -0.57 -19.70 2.78
N GLN A 641 -1.83 -19.30 2.93
CA GLN A 641 -2.95 -19.96 2.27
C GLN A 641 -3.31 -19.18 1.01
N ALA A 642 -3.06 -19.77 -0.14
CA ALA A 642 -3.50 -19.22 -1.42
C ALA A 642 -5.04 -19.10 -1.51
N ARG A 643 -5.50 -18.23 -2.41
CA ARG A 643 -6.92 -18.18 -2.81
C ARG A 643 -7.37 -19.53 -3.32
N LYS A 644 -8.62 -19.87 -3.01
CA LYS A 644 -9.22 -21.11 -3.51
C LYS A 644 -9.42 -21.06 -5.02
N CYS A 645 -9.39 -22.19 -5.69
CA CYS A 645 -9.61 -22.26 -7.13
C CYS A 645 -10.97 -21.63 -7.53
N GLU A 646 -12.02 -21.76 -6.71
CA GLU A 646 -13.35 -21.18 -6.94
C GLU A 646 -13.31 -19.65 -6.99
N SER A 647 -12.41 -19.03 -6.21
CA SER A 647 -12.23 -17.57 -6.15
C SER A 647 -11.85 -16.99 -7.50
N CYS A 648 -11.13 -17.75 -8.34
CA CYS A 648 -10.68 -17.29 -9.66
C CYS A 648 -11.53 -17.89 -10.79
N HIS A 649 -11.86 -19.19 -10.69
CA HIS A 649 -12.50 -19.95 -11.77
C HIS A 649 -14.03 -19.96 -11.71
N ASN A 650 -14.63 -19.52 -10.60
CA ASN A 650 -16.08 -19.53 -10.39
C ASN A 650 -16.57 -18.29 -9.62
N ASN A 651 -15.92 -17.14 -9.83
CA ASN A 651 -16.30 -15.88 -9.22
C ASN A 651 -16.47 -14.80 -10.31
N PRO A 652 -17.70 -14.33 -10.56
CA PRO A 652 -17.97 -13.27 -11.52
C PRO A 652 -17.15 -11.99 -11.29
N LYS A 653 -16.84 -11.67 -10.02
CA LYS A 653 -16.02 -10.50 -9.69
C LYS A 653 -14.58 -10.69 -10.16
N ALA A 654 -13.97 -11.85 -9.92
CA ALA A 654 -12.61 -12.14 -10.35
C ALA A 654 -12.46 -12.05 -11.89
N LEU A 655 -13.50 -12.45 -12.62
CA LEU A 655 -13.56 -12.39 -14.09
C LEU A 655 -13.86 -10.98 -14.64
N GLY A 656 -14.13 -10.01 -13.77
CA GLY A 656 -14.38 -8.62 -14.15
C GLY A 656 -15.85 -8.26 -14.42
N TYR A 657 -16.79 -9.16 -14.17
CA TYR A 657 -18.23 -8.93 -14.37
C TYR A 657 -18.90 -8.13 -13.25
N GLY A 658 -18.14 -7.75 -12.22
CA GLY A 658 -18.61 -7.04 -11.04
C GLY A 658 -19.15 -7.96 -9.94
N ILE A 659 -19.49 -7.37 -8.79
CA ILE A 659 -19.93 -8.11 -7.61
C ILE A 659 -21.24 -8.83 -7.91
N GLN A 660 -21.25 -10.16 -7.75
CA GLN A 660 -22.38 -11.02 -8.12
C GLN A 660 -22.83 -10.80 -9.58
N GLY A 661 -21.88 -10.64 -10.50
CA GLY A 661 -22.15 -10.39 -11.92
C GLY A 661 -22.71 -8.99 -12.19
N GLY A 662 -22.37 -8.02 -11.33
CA GLY A 662 -22.85 -6.65 -11.45
C GLY A 662 -24.34 -6.53 -11.16
N ARG A 663 -24.92 -7.42 -10.33
CA ARG A 663 -26.35 -7.39 -9.96
C ARG A 663 -26.70 -6.25 -9.01
N TYR A 664 -25.73 -5.78 -8.23
CA TYR A 664 -25.91 -4.74 -7.23
C TYR A 664 -25.41 -3.39 -7.70
N LEU A 665 -25.84 -2.33 -7.01
CA LEU A 665 -25.36 -0.96 -7.24
C LEU A 665 -25.58 -0.50 -8.69
N ASN A 666 -26.64 -1.01 -9.32
CA ASN A 666 -27.13 -0.52 -10.60
C ASN A 666 -28.09 0.66 -10.37
N GLY A 667 -28.13 1.60 -11.31
CA GLY A 667 -29.03 2.75 -11.24
C GLY A 667 -28.44 3.99 -10.58
N TYR A 668 -27.12 4.20 -10.68
CA TYR A 668 -26.50 5.47 -10.34
C TYR A 668 -26.94 6.61 -11.26
N THR A 669 -27.50 6.33 -12.44
CA THR A 669 -27.83 7.33 -13.47
C THR A 669 -28.99 8.26 -13.11
N GLU A 670 -29.76 7.95 -12.06
CA GLU A 670 -30.98 8.67 -11.68
C GLU A 670 -30.92 9.16 -10.24
N ASP A 671 -31.55 10.30 -9.98
CA ASP A 671 -31.80 10.77 -8.62
C ASP A 671 -32.66 9.77 -7.85
N ARG A 672 -32.31 9.52 -6.60
CA ARG A 672 -33.09 8.71 -5.67
C ARG A 672 -33.72 9.59 -4.61
N TYR A 673 -35.03 9.45 -4.45
CA TYR A 673 -35.81 10.08 -3.40
C TYR A 673 -36.17 9.02 -2.35
N VAL A 674 -36.30 9.45 -1.09
CA VAL A 674 -36.82 8.60 -0.01
C VAL A 674 -37.93 9.39 0.66
N ASP A 675 -39.14 9.29 0.10
CA ASP A 675 -40.31 10.03 0.56
C ASP A 675 -41.61 9.25 0.25
N LEU A 676 -42.77 9.87 0.47
CA LEU A 676 -44.07 9.30 0.16
C LEU A 676 -44.26 9.18 -1.36
N TYR A 677 -44.55 7.98 -1.84
CA TYR A 677 -44.86 7.69 -3.24
C TYR A 677 -46.35 7.40 -3.43
N ASP A 678 -46.89 7.81 -4.57
CA ASP A 678 -48.21 7.37 -5.01
C ASP A 678 -48.16 5.94 -5.59
N LYS A 679 -49.32 5.40 -5.94
CA LYS A 679 -49.45 4.04 -6.48
C LYS A 679 -48.73 3.84 -7.83
N ASP A 680 -48.39 4.92 -8.52
CA ASP A 680 -47.75 4.93 -9.85
C ASP A 680 -46.25 5.26 -9.76
N GLY A 681 -45.70 5.44 -8.54
CA GLY A 681 -44.28 5.76 -8.31
C GLY A 681 -43.95 7.25 -8.39
N GLY A 682 -44.95 8.13 -8.43
CA GLY A 682 -44.75 9.58 -8.33
C GLY A 682 -44.46 10.00 -6.89
N VAL A 683 -43.47 10.86 -6.69
CA VAL A 683 -43.18 11.44 -5.38
C VAL A 683 -44.29 12.43 -5.01
N ILE A 684 -45.01 12.17 -3.92
CA ILE A 684 -46.19 12.93 -3.49
C ILE A 684 -45.81 14.31 -2.94
N PRO A 685 -44.84 14.45 -2.03
CA PRO A 685 -44.56 15.75 -1.41
C PRO A 685 -43.92 16.71 -2.40
N ALA A 686 -44.48 17.90 -2.54
CA ALA A 686 -43.94 18.95 -3.39
C ALA A 686 -42.54 19.44 -2.96
N ASN A 687 -42.17 19.18 -1.71
CA ASN A 687 -40.88 19.56 -1.12
C ASN A 687 -39.93 18.35 -0.98
N ALA A 688 -40.21 17.24 -1.66
CA ALA A 688 -39.34 16.07 -1.59
C ALA A 688 -37.92 16.42 -2.05
N GLN A 689 -36.94 15.89 -1.35
CA GLN A 689 -35.54 16.17 -1.61
C GLN A 689 -34.85 14.95 -2.21
N VAL A 690 -33.94 15.20 -3.13
CA VAL A 690 -33.04 14.17 -3.64
C VAL A 690 -32.19 13.69 -2.47
N GLN A 691 -32.26 12.40 -2.18
CA GLN A 691 -31.48 11.76 -1.12
C GLN A 691 -30.13 11.27 -1.64
N ILE A 692 -30.08 10.81 -2.90
CA ILE A 692 -28.86 10.41 -3.60
C ILE A 692 -28.91 11.00 -5.01
N PRO A 693 -28.03 11.95 -5.35
CA PRO A 693 -27.99 12.50 -6.69
C PRO A 693 -27.53 11.48 -7.73
N GLY A 694 -28.07 11.60 -8.94
CA GLY A 694 -27.67 10.81 -10.10
C GLY A 694 -26.27 11.14 -10.60
N ILE A 695 -25.70 10.17 -11.33
CA ILE A 695 -24.41 10.19 -12.02
C ILE A 695 -24.71 9.67 -13.44
N PRO A 696 -25.10 10.55 -14.37
CA PRO A 696 -25.70 10.15 -15.65
C PRO A 696 -24.86 9.15 -16.45
N ASP A 697 -23.53 9.22 -16.31
CA ASP A 697 -22.58 8.38 -17.04
C ASP A 697 -22.06 7.17 -16.25
N LEU A 698 -22.79 6.72 -15.24
CA LEU A 698 -22.48 5.50 -14.47
C LEU A 698 -23.62 4.47 -14.54
N PRO A 699 -23.82 3.79 -15.69
CA PRO A 699 -24.92 2.83 -15.86
C PRO A 699 -24.66 1.46 -15.20
N MET A 700 -23.58 1.29 -14.44
CA MET A 700 -23.05 -0.01 -14.01
C MET A 700 -22.52 0.01 -12.59
N ASP A 701 -22.35 -1.18 -12.00
CA ASP A 701 -21.53 -1.38 -10.80
C ASP A 701 -20.08 -0.93 -11.05
N LEU A 702 -19.55 -0.10 -10.15
CA LEU A 702 -18.16 0.38 -10.17
C LEU A 702 -17.11 -0.75 -10.18
N SER A 703 -17.47 -1.96 -9.74
CA SER A 703 -16.58 -3.13 -9.78
C SER A 703 -16.59 -3.90 -11.11
N ARG A 704 -17.46 -3.55 -12.06
CA ARG A 704 -17.56 -4.21 -13.36
C ARG A 704 -16.63 -3.55 -14.37
N ILE A 705 -15.69 -4.30 -14.91
CA ILE A 705 -14.73 -3.83 -15.93
C ILE A 705 -15.04 -4.34 -17.32
N VAL A 706 -15.83 -5.41 -17.44
CA VAL A 706 -16.21 -6.00 -18.71
C VAL A 706 -17.65 -6.48 -18.70
N ASP A 707 -18.31 -6.37 -19.84
CA ASP A 707 -19.61 -6.97 -20.08
C ASP A 707 -19.46 -8.48 -20.37
N PRO A 708 -20.12 -9.37 -19.61
CA PRO A 708 -20.04 -10.82 -19.84
C PRO A 708 -20.76 -11.27 -21.13
N GLU A 709 -21.72 -10.52 -21.64
CA GLU A 709 -22.50 -10.89 -22.83
C GLU A 709 -21.84 -10.40 -24.12
N THR A 710 -21.32 -9.17 -24.11
CA THR A 710 -20.73 -8.55 -25.31
C THR A 710 -19.20 -8.62 -25.33
N GLY A 711 -18.56 -8.85 -24.18
CA GLY A 711 -17.11 -8.77 -24.02
C GLY A 711 -16.55 -7.35 -23.97
N GLU A 712 -17.40 -6.33 -24.02
CA GLU A 712 -17.01 -4.92 -24.07
C GLU A 712 -16.38 -4.45 -22.75
N GLN A 713 -15.20 -3.82 -22.83
CA GLN A 713 -14.57 -3.16 -21.68
C GLN A 713 -15.36 -1.90 -21.31
N LEU A 714 -15.63 -1.70 -20.02
CA LEU A 714 -16.56 -0.66 -19.56
C LEU A 714 -15.90 0.53 -18.83
N GLN A 715 -14.63 0.38 -18.46
CA GLN A 715 -13.80 1.39 -17.82
C GLN A 715 -12.31 1.07 -18.00
N THR A 716 -11.42 2.00 -17.67
CA THR A 716 -9.96 1.86 -17.83
C THR A 716 -9.42 0.71 -16.97
N VAL A 717 -8.48 -0.09 -17.50
CA VAL A 717 -7.74 -1.09 -16.72
C VAL A 717 -6.24 -0.89 -16.91
N GLY A 718 -5.63 -0.12 -16.00
CA GLY A 718 -4.21 0.16 -16.02
C GLY A 718 -3.87 1.28 -17.01
N SER A 719 -3.87 2.51 -16.52
CA SER A 719 -3.63 3.73 -17.32
C SER A 719 -2.19 3.93 -17.85
N HIS A 720 -1.22 3.11 -17.42
CA HIS A 720 0.21 3.36 -17.69
C HIS A 720 0.77 2.55 -18.85
N TRP A 721 0.37 1.28 -19.01
CA TRP A 721 1.05 0.36 -19.92
C TRP A 721 0.16 -0.02 -21.11
N PRO A 722 0.74 -0.11 -22.33
CA PRO A 722 0.13 -0.72 -23.51
C PRO A 722 -0.69 -1.98 -23.25
N ASP A 723 -0.09 -2.92 -22.52
CA ASP A 723 -0.60 -4.29 -22.40
C ASP A 723 -1.59 -4.50 -21.25
N SER A 724 -1.76 -3.50 -20.37
CA SER A 724 -2.74 -3.58 -19.29
C SER A 724 -4.16 -3.57 -19.85
N ARG A 725 -4.98 -4.52 -19.38
CA ARG A 725 -6.35 -4.75 -19.87
C ARG A 725 -7.13 -5.73 -18.97
N PRO A 726 -8.47 -5.81 -19.10
CA PRO A 726 -9.24 -6.93 -18.57
C PRO A 726 -8.75 -8.28 -19.09
N LEU A 727 -9.11 -9.37 -18.42
CA LEU A 727 -8.94 -10.71 -19.00
C LEU A 727 -9.64 -10.82 -20.35
N ASP A 728 -8.97 -11.34 -21.37
CA ASP A 728 -9.55 -11.53 -22.71
C ASP A 728 -10.70 -12.56 -22.66
N GLU A 729 -11.63 -12.51 -23.62
CA GLU A 729 -12.79 -13.43 -23.67
C GLU A 729 -12.36 -14.90 -23.58
N ASP A 730 -11.37 -15.30 -24.38
CA ASP A 730 -10.79 -16.64 -24.35
C ASP A 730 -10.20 -17.03 -22.99
N GLN A 731 -9.61 -16.07 -22.26
CA GLN A 731 -9.10 -16.32 -20.91
C GLN A 731 -10.26 -16.57 -19.94
N ARG A 732 -11.30 -15.73 -19.98
CA ARG A 732 -12.49 -15.88 -19.14
C ARG A 732 -13.20 -17.21 -19.40
N ILE A 733 -13.44 -17.56 -20.67
CA ILE A 733 -14.05 -18.85 -21.06
C ILE A 733 -13.23 -20.03 -20.53
N ARG A 734 -11.89 -20.01 -20.66
CA ARG A 734 -11.03 -21.07 -20.10
C ARG A 734 -11.12 -21.16 -18.58
N MET A 735 -11.13 -20.00 -17.91
CA MET A 735 -11.23 -19.93 -16.45
C MET A 735 -12.58 -20.48 -15.97
N GLU A 736 -13.69 -20.07 -16.58
CA GLU A 736 -15.05 -20.50 -16.25
C GLU A 736 -15.29 -21.99 -16.52
N ARG A 737 -14.79 -22.51 -17.66
CA ARG A 737 -14.85 -23.94 -17.97
C ARG A 737 -14.21 -24.77 -16.87
N THR A 738 -13.10 -24.29 -16.32
CA THR A 738 -12.40 -24.97 -15.23
C THR A 738 -13.26 -25.04 -13.97
N GLY A 739 -14.12 -24.05 -13.70
CA GLY A 739 -15.08 -24.05 -12.59
C GLY A 739 -16.02 -25.26 -12.59
N VAL A 740 -16.42 -25.75 -13.77
CA VAL A 740 -17.22 -26.97 -13.95
C VAL A 740 -16.39 -28.25 -13.74
N CYS A 741 -15.08 -28.18 -13.98
CA CYS A 741 -14.15 -29.30 -13.90
C CYS A 741 -13.59 -29.55 -12.49
N MET A 742 -13.64 -28.57 -11.57
CA MET A 742 -12.92 -28.64 -10.29
C MET A 742 -13.34 -29.81 -9.38
N GLY A 743 -14.59 -30.27 -9.46
CA GLY A 743 -15.05 -31.46 -8.72
C GLY A 743 -14.29 -32.75 -9.09
N CYS A 744 -13.72 -32.82 -10.30
CA CYS A 744 -12.84 -33.92 -10.72
C CYS A 744 -11.36 -33.59 -10.49
N HIS A 745 -10.95 -32.32 -10.71
CA HIS A 745 -9.54 -31.91 -10.63
C HIS A 745 -8.96 -31.93 -9.20
N GLN A 746 -9.79 -31.77 -8.17
CA GLN A 746 -9.39 -31.98 -6.77
C GLN A 746 -8.88 -33.40 -6.50
N ASN A 747 -9.25 -34.38 -7.34
CA ASN A 747 -8.80 -35.77 -7.22
C ASN A 747 -7.59 -36.07 -8.11
N MET A 748 -6.98 -35.09 -8.79
CA MET A 748 -5.81 -35.31 -9.68
C MET A 748 -4.61 -35.94 -8.97
N ALA A 749 -4.43 -35.64 -7.68
CA ALA A 749 -3.39 -36.21 -6.85
C ALA A 749 -3.76 -37.57 -6.22
N ASP A 750 -5.02 -38.03 -6.35
CA ASP A 750 -5.46 -39.31 -5.80
C ASP A 750 -5.19 -40.44 -6.80
N GLU A 751 -3.98 -41.01 -6.71
CA GLU A 751 -3.58 -42.18 -7.50
C GLU A 751 -4.56 -43.36 -7.35
N THR A 752 -5.24 -43.50 -6.21
CA THR A 752 -6.22 -44.58 -5.98
C THR A 752 -7.49 -44.33 -6.77
N PHE A 753 -7.99 -43.09 -6.79
CA PHE A 753 -9.11 -42.72 -7.64
C PHE A 753 -8.79 -42.97 -9.12
N TRP A 754 -7.62 -42.52 -9.59
CA TRP A 754 -7.24 -42.70 -10.99
C TRP A 754 -6.96 -44.16 -11.35
N ASN A 755 -6.25 -44.92 -10.51
CA ASN A 755 -5.94 -46.32 -10.80
C ASN A 755 -7.17 -47.23 -10.63
N ASP A 756 -7.93 -47.07 -9.55
CA ASP A 756 -8.95 -48.06 -9.16
C ASP A 756 -10.36 -47.70 -9.61
N LYS A 757 -10.62 -46.44 -9.96
CA LYS A 757 -11.95 -45.99 -10.43
C LYS A 757 -11.95 -45.58 -11.90
N VAL A 758 -10.88 -44.93 -12.37
CA VAL A 758 -10.79 -44.46 -13.76
C VAL A 758 -10.10 -45.51 -14.65
N ILE A 759 -8.84 -45.84 -14.40
CA ILE A 759 -8.06 -46.80 -15.19
C ILE A 759 -8.67 -48.21 -15.09
N ALA A 760 -9.12 -48.65 -13.90
CA ALA A 760 -9.81 -49.94 -13.78
C ALA A 760 -11.10 -50.02 -14.62
N LYS A 761 -11.77 -48.89 -14.87
CA LYS A 761 -13.00 -48.82 -15.68
C LYS A 761 -12.71 -48.68 -17.17
N PHE A 762 -11.66 -47.96 -17.55
CA PHE A 762 -11.36 -47.58 -18.94
C PHE A 762 -10.11 -48.27 -19.54
N GLY A 763 -9.37 -49.02 -18.73
CA GLY A 763 -8.18 -49.79 -19.12
C GLY A 763 -6.91 -48.97 -19.38
N ARG A 764 -6.98 -47.63 -19.30
CA ARG A 764 -5.85 -46.70 -19.50
C ARG A 764 -6.22 -45.29 -19.04
N VAL A 765 -5.22 -44.41 -18.96
CA VAL A 765 -5.45 -42.96 -18.89
C VAL A 765 -6.00 -42.49 -20.24
N MET A 766 -7.05 -41.67 -20.20
CA MET A 766 -7.67 -41.12 -21.42
C MET A 766 -6.69 -40.19 -22.14
N ALA A 767 -6.67 -40.22 -23.46
CA ALA A 767 -5.97 -39.21 -24.25
C ALA A 767 -6.77 -37.89 -24.20
N ASP A 768 -6.11 -36.74 -24.42
CA ASP A 768 -6.74 -35.42 -24.34
C ASP A 768 -8.05 -35.32 -25.15
N SER A 769 -8.06 -35.88 -26.37
CA SER A 769 -9.25 -35.91 -27.22
C SER A 769 -10.42 -36.70 -26.63
N GLU A 770 -10.15 -37.76 -25.87
CA GLU A 770 -11.19 -38.57 -25.22
C GLU A 770 -11.66 -37.97 -23.90
N HIS A 771 -10.75 -37.33 -23.16
CA HIS A 771 -11.12 -36.53 -22.02
C HIS A 771 -12.11 -35.43 -22.45
N ILE A 772 -11.79 -34.71 -23.53
CA ILE A 772 -12.66 -33.69 -24.12
C ILE A 772 -14.00 -34.29 -24.57
N ASP A 773 -14.01 -35.49 -25.17
CA ASP A 773 -15.24 -36.16 -25.60
C ASP A 773 -16.12 -36.63 -24.44
N VAL A 774 -15.53 -37.16 -23.37
CA VAL A 774 -16.26 -37.53 -22.15
C VAL A 774 -16.84 -36.28 -21.49
N MET A 775 -16.07 -35.19 -21.46
CA MET A 775 -16.57 -33.93 -20.91
C MET A 775 -17.67 -33.31 -21.77
N ASN A 776 -17.54 -33.36 -23.10
CA ASN A 776 -18.60 -32.93 -24.00
C ASN A 776 -19.88 -33.73 -23.78
N LYS A 777 -19.79 -35.04 -23.53
CA LYS A 777 -20.96 -35.87 -23.19
C LYS A 777 -21.56 -35.51 -21.83
N VAL A 778 -20.74 -35.19 -20.82
CA VAL A 778 -21.22 -34.74 -19.51
C VAL A 778 -21.90 -33.37 -19.61
N ILE A 779 -21.32 -32.44 -20.36
CA ILE A 779 -21.89 -31.12 -20.62
C ILE A 779 -23.20 -31.23 -21.41
N GLN A 780 -23.23 -32.03 -22.49
CA GLN A 780 -24.45 -32.29 -23.25
C GLN A 780 -25.52 -32.93 -22.37
N ALA A 781 -25.17 -33.90 -21.53
CA ALA A 781 -26.12 -34.52 -20.60
C ALA A 781 -26.64 -33.54 -19.52
N ALA A 782 -25.82 -32.57 -19.10
CA ALA A 782 -26.23 -31.51 -18.18
C ALA A 782 -27.15 -30.47 -18.86
N VAL A 783 -26.98 -30.24 -20.16
CA VAL A 783 -27.85 -29.38 -20.99
C VAL A 783 -29.14 -30.10 -21.40
N GLU A 784 -29.10 -31.42 -21.61
CA GLU A 784 -30.24 -32.26 -21.99
C GLU A 784 -31.09 -32.71 -20.79
N SER A 785 -30.56 -32.64 -19.58
CA SER A 785 -31.35 -32.79 -18.35
C SER A 785 -32.20 -31.53 -18.16
N PRO A 786 -33.55 -31.61 -18.15
CA PRO A 786 -34.36 -30.44 -17.90
C PRO A 786 -33.97 -29.84 -16.56
N ALA A 787 -33.74 -28.54 -16.50
CA ALA A 787 -33.73 -27.82 -15.25
C ALA A 787 -35.10 -28.04 -14.58
N GLU A 788 -35.17 -28.90 -13.57
CA GLU A 788 -36.21 -28.74 -12.57
C GLU A 788 -35.96 -27.37 -11.94
N ALA A 789 -36.77 -26.39 -12.37
CA ALA A 789 -36.94 -25.16 -11.62
C ALA A 789 -37.24 -25.56 -10.16
N PRO A 790 -36.57 -24.97 -9.16
CA PRO A 790 -36.94 -25.23 -7.78
C PRO A 790 -38.42 -24.88 -7.63
N SER A 791 -39.25 -25.89 -7.36
CA SER A 791 -40.65 -25.67 -7.05
C SER A 791 -40.72 -24.77 -5.83
N ALA A 792 -41.50 -23.71 -5.93
CA ALA A 792 -41.92 -22.90 -4.80
C ALA A 792 -42.90 -23.73 -3.96
N GLU A 793 -42.41 -24.73 -3.25
CA GLU A 793 -43.10 -25.35 -2.13
C GLU A 793 -42.21 -25.26 -0.90
N ALA A 794 -42.68 -24.48 0.08
CA ALA A 794 -42.06 -24.41 1.39
C ALA A 794 -41.93 -25.83 1.97
N PRO A 795 -40.78 -26.21 2.54
CA PRO A 795 -40.66 -27.51 3.18
C PRO A 795 -41.65 -27.59 4.34
N ALA A 796 -42.55 -28.57 4.26
CA ALA A 796 -43.37 -29.00 5.37
C ALA A 796 -42.45 -29.31 6.56
N ALA A 797 -42.77 -28.73 7.71
CA ALA A 797 -42.04 -28.90 8.95
C ALA A 797 -41.90 -30.39 9.29
N ALA A 798 -40.67 -30.90 9.25
CA ALA A 798 -40.35 -32.17 9.88
C ALA A 798 -40.40 -31.97 11.40
N GLU A 799 -41.34 -32.68 12.04
CA GLU A 799 -41.49 -32.78 13.48
C GLU A 799 -40.17 -33.18 14.15
N THR A 800 -39.54 -32.24 14.84
CA THR A 800 -38.60 -32.56 15.92
C THR A 800 -39.41 -32.81 17.19
N ALA A 801 -39.41 -34.06 17.63
CA ALA A 801 -39.95 -34.47 18.92
C ALA A 801 -39.31 -33.67 20.06
N ALA A 802 -40.13 -32.90 20.77
CA ALA A 802 -39.78 -32.28 22.05
C ALA A 802 -39.82 -33.34 23.17
N PRO A 803 -38.85 -33.38 24.10
CA PRO A 803 -39.04 -34.13 25.32
C PRO A 803 -40.02 -33.41 26.26
N ALA A 804 -40.87 -34.23 26.87
CA ALA A 804 -42.06 -33.90 27.63
C ALA A 804 -41.90 -32.82 28.72
N ALA A 805 -42.77 -31.81 28.66
CA ALA A 805 -43.21 -31.07 29.84
C ALA A 805 -44.49 -31.74 30.38
N ALA A 806 -44.40 -32.32 31.58
CA ALA A 806 -45.56 -32.76 32.34
C ALA A 806 -46.24 -31.55 32.98
N THR A 807 -47.53 -31.43 32.73
CA THR A 807 -48.49 -30.47 33.29
C THR A 807 -48.73 -30.71 34.77
N VAL A 808 -48.76 -29.63 35.57
CA VAL A 808 -49.59 -29.57 36.78
C VAL A 808 -50.23 -28.17 36.86
N GLY A 809 -51.56 -28.14 36.71
CA GLY A 809 -52.47 -27.38 37.56
C GLY A 809 -52.59 -25.87 37.37
N PHE A 810 -53.58 -25.47 36.57
CA PHE A 810 -54.27 -24.18 36.68
C PHE A 810 -55.01 -24.12 38.03
N MET A 811 -54.62 -23.21 38.92
CA MET A 811 -55.52 -22.61 39.91
C MET A 811 -54.97 -21.23 40.30
N ASP A 812 -55.89 -20.28 40.44
CA ASP A 812 -55.76 -18.93 40.99
C ASP A 812 -55.42 -17.78 40.03
N MET A 813 -56.42 -17.45 39.20
CA MET A 813 -56.78 -16.06 38.90
C MET A 813 -57.79 -15.55 39.96
N LEU A 814 -57.56 -14.38 40.58
CA LEU A 814 -58.48 -13.23 40.51
C LEU A 814 -57.92 -11.95 41.21
N PRO A 815 -58.39 -10.72 40.85
CA PRO A 815 -57.76 -9.41 41.07
C PRO A 815 -58.58 -8.41 41.93
N TRP A 816 -58.01 -7.26 42.31
CA TRP A 816 -58.74 -6.03 42.74
C TRP A 816 -57.98 -4.72 42.41
N ILE A 817 -58.40 -4.04 41.33
CA ILE A 817 -58.97 -2.67 41.23
C ILE A 817 -58.55 -1.53 42.22
N PHE A 818 -58.01 -0.46 41.61
CA PHE A 818 -58.13 1.02 41.84
C PHE A 818 -57.52 1.76 43.06
N ALA A 819 -56.71 2.81 42.77
CA ALA A 819 -56.96 4.25 43.03
C ALA A 819 -55.70 5.04 43.50
N GLY A 820 -55.53 6.28 42.99
CA GLY A 820 -54.84 7.35 43.75
C GLY A 820 -53.89 8.28 42.99
N LEU A 821 -54.38 9.46 42.59
CA LEU A 821 -53.69 10.63 42.02
C LEU A 821 -52.94 11.48 43.09
N PHE A 822 -51.86 12.14 42.63
CA PHE A 822 -51.43 13.54 42.89
C PHE A 822 -50.79 14.04 44.22
N LEU A 823 -49.63 14.69 43.99
CA LEU A 823 -49.10 15.98 44.51
C LEU A 823 -48.40 16.07 45.89
N GLY A 824 -47.18 16.63 45.87
CA GLY A 824 -46.44 17.13 47.03
C GLY A 824 -45.04 17.62 46.69
N LEU A 825 -44.92 18.91 46.37
CA LEU A 825 -43.73 19.67 45.98
C LEU A 825 -43.16 20.41 47.22
N ILE A 826 -41.87 20.81 47.19
CA ILE A 826 -41.23 22.00 47.82
C ILE A 826 -39.97 21.76 48.72
N VAL A 827 -38.82 22.13 48.12
CA VAL A 827 -37.72 23.03 48.57
C VAL A 827 -36.55 22.55 49.45
N GLY A 828 -35.34 22.86 48.96
CA GLY A 828 -34.20 23.27 49.78
C GLY A 828 -32.84 23.15 49.06
N GLY A 829 -32.30 24.26 48.55
CA GLY A 829 -30.99 24.33 47.88
C GLY A 829 -29.79 24.52 48.82
N GLY A 830 -28.57 24.54 48.26
CA GLY A 830 -27.36 25.04 48.94
C GLY A 830 -26.03 24.33 48.59
N VAL A 831 -25.37 24.79 47.52
CA VAL A 831 -24.02 25.41 47.49
C VAL A 831 -22.94 24.92 48.53
N VAL A 832 -21.76 24.54 47.98
CA VAL A 832 -20.36 24.82 48.43
C VAL A 832 -19.49 23.75 49.16
N LEU A 833 -18.32 23.52 48.51
CA LEU A 833 -16.92 23.31 48.97
C LEU A 833 -16.35 21.94 49.45
N LEU A 834 -15.23 21.62 48.77
CA LEU A 834 -13.89 21.21 49.25
C LEU A 834 -13.52 19.74 49.57
N MET A 835 -12.43 19.36 48.88
CA MET A 835 -11.19 18.72 49.35
C MET A 835 -11.08 17.19 49.47
N ARG A 836 -10.23 16.67 48.56
CA ARG A 836 -8.96 15.95 48.77
C ARG A 836 -8.93 14.64 49.60
N LYS A 837 -8.29 13.66 48.94
CA LYS A 837 -7.42 12.57 49.42
C LYS A 837 -8.09 11.36 50.09
N LYS A 838 -8.04 10.22 49.40
CA LYS A 838 -6.86 9.35 49.43
C LYS A 838 -6.70 8.61 48.11
#